data_AF-A0A9P9Z3K4-F1
#
_entry.id   AF-A0A9P9Z3K4-F1
#
_cell.length_a   1.000
_cell.length_b   1.000
_cell.length_c   1.000
_cell.angle_alpha   90.00
_cell.angle_beta   90.00
_cell.angle_gamma   90.00
#
_symmetry.space_group_name_H-M   'P 1'
#
loop_
_entity.id
_entity.type
_entity.pdbx_description
1 polymer ?
#
loop_
_entity_poly.entity_id
_entity_poly.type
_entity_poly.pdbx_seq_one_letter_code
_entity_poly.pdbx_strand_id
1 'polypeptide(L)'
;MRASDRAYRHLLDDIQNSVLPPGAVLNEVEQSTRLGVSRTPLREALGRLAADGLLVQQSPRVTVVAGVDADDIRHLFEVRGALETTAARAAARGAVQGAGAELFAALAAEFVGTDIDAVDGREAYYGLIARFDRALDEAAANVHLSSALRTVRTHLVRVRRLARDNPERLAASVSEHRLIAASIAAGDADLAASATIVHLHNALASRGRPPARGPARVEHRPGRRRPRGGRRGDDRDDREPCHRQRRGGRGIPHPRPRERGSPAGPRPRRVGQRLGCHRLRLRAPAPHESRMGGVGRTASRCASWTTTTPSSRRSTLTRATTSRRSWAVAQHVGADGRALIRGLATGYEIQIDLVRAISLHTHKIDHVAHLGPSAAAGIGTLLGLDASTIYQAVGQALHTTTATRQSRKGEISTWKAHAPAFAGKMAVEAVDRAMRGETSPSPIYEGEDGVIAWMLGGPDATYDVPLPAEGESKRAILDSYTKEHSAEYQAQAWIDLARRLGTERPELRDPANVASVVLHTSHHTHSVIGSGSGDPQKYDPTASRETLDHSIPYIFAVALQDGGWHHVGSYAPERAARPDTAFGGRVVITLADGSVVEDEVAVADAHPLGARPFAREDYVRKFRLLAEPVLTPEEIERFLDLAQRLPELTPAEVRQLTIVAKPGVLALAPAPKGLF
;
A
#
# COMPACT_ATOMS: atom_id res chain seq x y z
N MET A 1 -24.55 -31.68 32.70
CA MET A 1 -23.21 -31.19 32.26
C MET A 1 -22.18 -32.25 32.61
N ARG A 2 -21.40 -32.78 31.64
CA ARG A 2 -20.49 -33.91 31.90
C ARG A 2 -19.26 -33.45 32.70
N ALA A 3 -18.58 -34.39 33.37
CA ALA A 3 -17.38 -34.08 34.13
C ALA A 3 -16.24 -33.54 33.24
N SER A 4 -16.11 -34.08 32.02
CA SER A 4 -15.16 -33.59 31.01
C SER A 4 -15.50 -32.19 30.48
N ASP A 5 -16.78 -31.82 30.38
CA ASP A 5 -17.18 -30.45 30.01
C ASP A 5 -16.81 -29.42 31.09
N ARG A 6 -16.90 -29.81 32.38
CA ARG A 6 -16.47 -28.94 33.50
C ARG A 6 -14.96 -28.79 33.51
N ALA A 7 -14.22 -29.90 33.39
CA ALA A 7 -12.76 -29.87 33.35
C ALA A 7 -12.24 -29.06 32.16
N TYR A 8 -12.83 -29.24 30.96
CA TYR A 8 -12.50 -28.46 29.77
C TYR A 8 -12.72 -26.96 29.98
N ARG A 9 -13.89 -26.55 30.49
CA ARG A 9 -14.19 -25.12 30.69
C ARG A 9 -13.33 -24.46 31.77
N HIS A 10 -13.01 -25.17 32.85
CA HIS A 10 -12.13 -24.62 33.89
C HIS A 10 -10.68 -24.45 33.40
N LEU A 11 -10.14 -25.45 32.69
CA LEU A 11 -8.80 -25.36 32.11
C LEU A 11 -8.72 -24.32 30.98
N LEU A 12 -9.79 -24.20 30.18
CA LEU A 12 -9.90 -23.15 29.17
C LEU A 12 -9.84 -21.77 29.80
N ASP A 13 -10.63 -21.53 30.86
CA ASP A 13 -10.64 -20.27 31.59
C ASP A 13 -9.28 -19.97 32.26
N ASP A 14 -8.66 -20.96 32.90
CA ASP A 14 -7.30 -20.84 33.47
C ASP A 14 -6.26 -20.43 32.40
N ILE A 15 -6.32 -21.01 31.19
CA ILE A 15 -5.44 -20.68 30.06
C ILE A 15 -5.76 -19.30 29.47
N GLN A 16 -7.04 -18.92 29.42
CA GLN A 16 -7.51 -17.63 28.91
C GLN A 16 -7.26 -16.47 29.88
N ASN A 17 -7.18 -16.75 31.18
CA ASN A 17 -6.91 -15.78 32.24
C ASN A 17 -5.43 -15.74 32.67
N SER A 18 -4.57 -16.48 31.97
CA SER A 18 -3.12 -16.61 32.23
C SER A 18 -2.76 -17.19 33.61
N VAL A 19 -3.71 -17.85 34.29
CA VAL A 19 -3.44 -18.70 35.47
C VAL A 19 -2.57 -19.89 35.05
N LEU A 20 -2.79 -20.40 33.83
CA LEU A 20 -1.90 -21.32 33.12
C LEU A 20 -1.24 -20.58 31.94
N PRO A 21 -0.06 -19.95 32.14
CA PRO A 21 0.60 -19.15 31.11
C PRO A 21 1.14 -20.02 29.95
N PRO A 22 1.44 -19.42 28.78
CA PRO A 22 2.10 -20.12 27.67
C PRO A 22 3.37 -20.85 28.12
N GLY A 23 3.53 -22.11 27.69
CA GLY A 23 4.64 -22.98 28.11
C GLY A 23 4.46 -23.69 29.46
N ALA A 24 3.40 -23.39 30.24
CA ALA A 24 3.12 -24.11 31.48
C ALA A 24 2.85 -25.61 31.22
N VAL A 25 3.47 -26.48 32.02
CA VAL A 25 3.30 -27.94 31.93
C VAL A 25 2.00 -28.36 32.63
N LEU A 26 1.17 -29.14 31.95
CA LEU A 26 -0.09 -29.67 32.48
C LEU A 26 0.08 -31.13 32.90
N ASN A 27 0.22 -31.36 34.21
CA ASN A 27 0.28 -32.70 34.77
C ASN A 27 -1.13 -33.28 35.02
N GLU A 28 -1.45 -34.40 34.36
CA GLU A 28 -2.76 -35.07 34.48
C GLU A 28 -3.16 -35.39 35.93
N VAL A 29 -2.23 -35.87 36.76
CA VAL A 29 -2.56 -36.27 38.14
C VAL A 29 -2.88 -35.04 39.00
N GLU A 30 -2.05 -34.01 38.90
CA GLU A 30 -2.21 -32.73 39.58
C GLU A 30 -3.54 -32.07 39.21
N GLN A 31 -3.82 -31.95 37.91
CA GLN A 31 -5.03 -31.31 37.40
C GLN A 31 -6.30 -32.11 37.71
N SER A 32 -6.22 -33.44 37.77
CA SER A 32 -7.36 -34.28 38.17
C SER A 32 -7.73 -34.05 39.63
N THR A 33 -6.71 -33.89 40.48
CA THR A 33 -6.85 -33.57 41.90
C THR A 33 -7.40 -32.15 42.09
N ARG A 34 -6.81 -31.16 41.41
CA ARG A 34 -7.20 -29.73 41.49
C ARG A 34 -8.66 -29.48 41.10
N LEU A 35 -9.16 -30.22 40.11
CA LEU A 35 -10.51 -30.04 39.56
C LEU A 35 -11.55 -31.02 40.14
N GLY A 36 -11.16 -31.91 41.06
CA GLY A 36 -12.07 -32.90 41.68
C GLY A 36 -12.68 -33.88 40.67
N VAL A 37 -11.94 -34.28 39.64
CA VAL A 37 -12.39 -35.20 38.58
C VAL A 37 -11.47 -36.41 38.46
N SER A 38 -11.99 -37.54 37.98
CA SER A 38 -11.14 -38.69 37.65
C SER A 38 -10.30 -38.45 36.38
N ARG A 39 -9.27 -39.28 36.17
CA ARG A 39 -8.31 -39.10 35.07
C ARG A 39 -8.94 -39.20 33.68
N THR A 40 -9.97 -40.03 33.50
CA THR A 40 -10.65 -40.23 32.20
C THR A 40 -11.31 -38.95 31.66
N PRO A 41 -12.24 -38.27 32.39
CA PRO A 41 -12.82 -37.02 31.92
C PRO A 41 -11.80 -35.87 31.81
N LEU A 42 -10.69 -35.93 32.56
CA LEU A 42 -9.60 -34.98 32.36
C LEU A 42 -8.85 -35.23 31.05
N ARG A 43 -8.55 -36.49 30.69
CA ARG A 43 -7.92 -36.83 29.40
C ARG A 43 -8.79 -36.41 28.22
N GLU A 44 -10.11 -36.58 28.31
CA GLU A 44 -11.05 -36.05 27.32
C GLU A 44 -10.95 -34.52 27.20
N ALA A 45 -10.87 -33.81 28.33
CA ALA A 45 -10.72 -32.34 28.35
C ALA A 45 -9.37 -31.88 27.75
N LEU A 46 -8.26 -32.51 28.14
CA LEU A 46 -6.92 -32.22 27.60
C LEU A 46 -6.83 -32.53 26.09
N GLY A 47 -7.42 -33.66 25.65
CA GLY A 47 -7.48 -34.02 24.24
C GLY A 47 -8.28 -33.01 23.41
N ARG A 48 -9.39 -32.49 23.95
CA ARG A 48 -10.15 -31.39 23.33
C ARG A 48 -9.33 -30.09 23.26
N LEU A 49 -8.68 -29.69 24.34
CA LEU A 49 -7.84 -28.47 24.35
C LEU A 49 -6.63 -28.59 23.39
N ALA A 50 -6.09 -29.80 23.19
CA ALA A 50 -5.06 -30.05 22.18
C ALA A 50 -5.63 -29.98 20.75
N ALA A 51 -6.82 -30.52 20.51
CA ALA A 51 -7.51 -30.41 19.22
C ALA A 51 -7.91 -28.96 18.89
N ASP A 52 -8.24 -28.16 19.91
CA ASP A 52 -8.50 -26.71 19.81
C ASP A 52 -7.19 -25.88 19.77
N GLY A 53 -6.01 -26.50 19.59
CA GLY A 53 -4.72 -25.80 19.44
C GLY A 53 -4.21 -25.07 20.70
N LEU A 54 -4.87 -25.22 21.85
CA LEU A 54 -4.49 -24.57 23.10
C LEU A 54 -3.36 -25.30 23.84
N LEU A 55 -3.17 -26.60 23.57
CA LEU A 55 -2.12 -27.43 24.15
C LEU A 55 -1.25 -28.06 23.07
N VAL A 56 0.06 -28.19 23.36
CA VAL A 56 1.03 -28.87 22.50
C VAL A 56 1.64 -30.06 23.25
N GLN A 57 1.69 -31.21 22.59
CA GLN A 57 2.39 -32.39 23.11
C GLN A 57 3.89 -32.28 22.78
N GLN A 58 4.70 -31.93 23.77
CA GLN A 58 6.17 -31.80 23.61
C GLN A 58 6.88 -33.15 23.72
N SER A 59 6.31 -34.10 24.45
CA SER A 59 6.77 -35.51 24.49
C SER A 59 5.63 -36.44 24.94
N PRO A 60 5.77 -37.77 24.89
CA PRO A 60 4.71 -38.71 25.32
C PRO A 60 4.21 -38.56 26.77
N ARG A 61 4.90 -37.78 27.62
CA ARG A 61 4.50 -37.50 29.01
C ARG A 61 4.43 -36.00 29.36
N VAL A 62 4.64 -35.11 28.40
CA VAL A 62 4.69 -33.66 28.63
C VAL A 62 3.75 -32.96 27.64
N THR A 63 2.63 -32.49 28.18
CA THR A 63 1.69 -31.58 27.53
C THR A 63 1.91 -30.18 28.09
N VAL A 64 2.02 -29.16 27.23
CA VAL A 64 2.19 -27.77 27.65
C VAL A 64 1.12 -26.87 27.05
N VAL A 65 0.83 -25.75 27.70
CA VAL A 65 0.03 -24.67 27.10
C VAL A 65 0.75 -24.13 25.87
N ALA A 66 0.07 -24.05 24.74
CA ALA A 66 0.61 -23.57 23.48
C ALA A 66 1.15 -22.13 23.59
N GLY A 67 2.16 -21.83 22.77
CA GLY A 67 2.61 -20.46 22.55
C GLY A 67 1.50 -19.57 21.96
N VAL A 68 1.82 -18.28 21.86
CA VAL A 68 1.18 -17.34 20.95
C VAL A 68 2.31 -16.43 20.49
N ASP A 69 2.87 -16.68 19.31
CA ASP A 69 3.86 -15.78 18.71
C ASP A 69 3.23 -14.81 17.69
N ALA A 70 4.05 -13.95 17.09
CA ALA A 70 3.57 -12.92 16.17
C ALA A 70 3.10 -13.49 14.82
N ASP A 71 3.67 -14.61 14.37
CA ASP A 71 3.27 -15.28 13.14
C ASP A 71 1.99 -16.09 13.36
N ASP A 72 1.86 -16.77 14.52
CA ASP A 72 0.58 -17.36 14.95
C ASP A 72 -0.56 -16.32 14.94
N ILE A 73 -0.31 -15.11 15.46
CA ILE A 73 -1.30 -14.03 15.46
C ILE A 73 -1.64 -13.57 14.03
N ARG A 74 -0.66 -13.50 13.13
CA ARG A 74 -0.86 -13.11 11.72
C ARG A 74 -1.69 -14.17 10.98
N HIS A 75 -1.31 -15.45 11.08
CA HIS A 75 -2.06 -16.56 10.47
C HIS A 75 -3.48 -16.67 11.04
N LEU A 76 -3.65 -16.49 12.35
CA LEU A 76 -4.98 -16.44 12.98
C LEU A 76 -5.84 -15.32 12.37
N PHE A 77 -5.26 -14.16 12.09
CA PHE A 77 -5.99 -13.01 11.54
C PHE A 77 -6.34 -13.16 10.06
N GLU A 78 -5.53 -13.88 9.29
CA GLU A 78 -5.84 -14.27 7.91
C GLU A 78 -7.08 -15.18 7.87
N VAL A 79 -7.11 -16.23 8.71
CA VAL A 79 -8.26 -17.13 8.84
C VAL A 79 -9.51 -16.38 9.35
N ARG A 80 -9.35 -15.47 10.32
CA ARG A 80 -10.46 -14.57 10.74
C ARG A 80 -10.99 -13.73 9.61
N GLY A 81 -10.11 -13.18 8.76
CA GLY A 81 -10.47 -12.42 7.57
C GLY A 81 -11.44 -13.18 6.67
N ALA A 82 -11.11 -14.45 6.37
CA ALA A 82 -11.99 -15.30 5.57
C ALA A 82 -13.33 -15.62 6.27
N LEU A 83 -13.30 -15.99 7.55
CA LEU A 83 -14.49 -16.47 8.25
C LEU A 83 -15.44 -15.35 8.72
N GLU A 84 -14.93 -14.31 9.40
CA GLU A 84 -15.76 -13.26 9.98
C GLU A 84 -16.41 -12.37 8.91
N THR A 85 -15.73 -12.13 7.78
CA THR A 85 -16.32 -11.39 6.66
C THR A 85 -17.41 -12.19 5.94
N THR A 86 -17.27 -13.51 5.88
CA THR A 86 -18.30 -14.42 5.37
C THR A 86 -19.52 -14.43 6.29
N ALA A 87 -19.31 -14.42 7.62
CA ALA A 87 -20.39 -14.33 8.60
C ALA A 87 -21.11 -12.99 8.55
N ALA A 88 -20.38 -11.87 8.43
CA ALA A 88 -20.93 -10.53 8.28
C ALA A 88 -21.81 -10.40 7.01
N ARG A 89 -21.35 -10.93 5.86
CA ARG A 89 -22.15 -11.01 4.63
C ARG A 89 -23.41 -11.85 4.80
N ALA A 90 -23.32 -13.00 5.46
CA ALA A 90 -24.45 -13.89 5.67
C ALA A 90 -25.50 -13.23 6.58
N ALA A 91 -25.09 -12.65 7.71
CA ALA A 91 -25.96 -11.94 8.64
C ALA A 91 -26.66 -10.74 7.98
N ALA A 92 -25.93 -9.92 7.21
CA ALA A 92 -26.52 -8.79 6.49
C ALA A 92 -27.56 -9.23 5.44
N ARG A 93 -27.30 -10.31 4.70
CA ARG A 93 -28.29 -10.89 3.76
C ARG A 93 -29.54 -11.41 4.49
N GLY A 94 -29.37 -11.98 5.69
CA GLY A 94 -30.48 -12.37 6.56
C GLY A 94 -31.30 -11.17 7.06
N ALA A 95 -30.65 -10.05 7.37
CA ALA A 95 -31.32 -8.82 7.80
C ALA A 95 -32.24 -8.24 6.71
N VAL A 96 -31.83 -8.27 5.43
CA VAL A 96 -32.70 -7.90 4.28
C VAL A 96 -33.95 -8.78 4.21
N GLN A 97 -33.86 -10.04 4.65
CA GLN A 97 -34.97 -10.99 4.69
C GLN A 97 -35.82 -10.86 5.97
N GLY A 98 -35.61 -9.79 6.77
CA GLY A 98 -36.33 -9.50 8.01
C GLY A 98 -35.76 -10.18 9.26
N ALA A 99 -34.73 -11.01 9.15
CA ALA A 99 -34.14 -11.72 10.28
C ALA A 99 -33.00 -10.92 10.92
N GLY A 100 -33.25 -10.37 12.11
CA GLY A 100 -32.20 -9.80 12.98
C GLY A 100 -31.82 -8.33 12.74
N ALA A 101 -32.42 -7.63 11.76
CA ALA A 101 -32.11 -6.22 11.49
C ALA A 101 -32.26 -5.33 12.74
N GLU A 102 -33.36 -5.47 13.49
CA GLU A 102 -33.62 -4.75 14.75
C GLU A 102 -32.59 -5.07 15.84
N LEU A 103 -32.14 -6.32 15.94
CA LEU A 103 -31.13 -6.76 16.90
C LEU A 103 -29.78 -6.09 16.62
N PHE A 104 -29.35 -6.04 15.36
CA PHE A 104 -28.11 -5.37 14.98
C PHE A 104 -28.20 -3.84 15.09
N ALA A 105 -29.38 -3.25 14.86
CA ALA A 105 -29.62 -1.83 15.13
C ALA A 105 -29.51 -1.51 16.63
N ALA A 106 -30.09 -2.34 17.50
CA ALA A 106 -29.96 -2.23 18.95
C ALA A 106 -28.50 -2.37 19.40
N LEU A 107 -27.78 -3.40 18.93
CA LEU A 107 -26.36 -3.58 19.22
C LEU A 107 -25.51 -2.39 18.75
N ALA A 108 -25.80 -1.81 17.59
CA ALA A 108 -25.12 -0.61 17.10
C ALA A 108 -25.37 0.61 18.03
N ALA A 109 -26.59 0.77 18.56
CA ALA A 109 -26.90 1.82 19.54
C ALA A 109 -26.19 1.57 20.88
N GLU A 110 -26.09 0.32 21.35
CA GLU A 110 -25.35 -0.01 22.56
C GLU A 110 -23.85 0.29 22.44
N PHE A 111 -23.23 0.10 21.26
CA PHE A 111 -21.85 0.53 21.02
C PHE A 111 -21.68 2.06 21.10
N VAL A 112 -22.70 2.88 20.77
CA VAL A 112 -22.63 4.34 20.95
C VAL A 112 -22.58 4.72 22.44
N GLY A 113 -23.32 4.01 23.29
CA GLY A 113 -23.36 4.24 24.74
C GLY A 113 -22.20 3.63 25.54
N THR A 114 -21.20 3.03 24.89
CA THR A 114 -20.11 2.33 25.57
C THR A 114 -18.98 3.30 25.94
N ASP A 115 -18.96 3.75 27.20
CA ASP A 115 -17.80 4.40 27.81
C ASP A 115 -16.78 3.34 28.29
N ILE A 116 -15.55 3.41 27.79
CA ILE A 116 -14.46 2.47 28.12
C ILE A 116 -13.64 2.88 29.35
N ASP A 117 -13.76 4.14 29.79
CA ASP A 117 -13.02 4.74 30.90
C ASP A 117 -13.82 4.75 32.21
N ALA A 118 -15.13 4.44 32.14
CA ALA A 118 -15.95 4.10 33.29
C ALA A 118 -15.38 2.90 34.10
N VAL A 119 -15.72 2.84 35.39
CA VAL A 119 -15.17 1.87 36.37
C VAL A 119 -15.20 0.41 35.88
N ASP A 120 -16.29 0.00 35.22
CA ASP A 120 -16.46 -1.34 34.62
C ASP A 120 -16.53 -1.31 33.08
N GLY A 121 -16.23 -0.18 32.44
CA GLY A 121 -16.47 0.09 31.02
C GLY A 121 -15.80 -0.90 30.07
N ARG A 122 -14.58 -1.36 30.42
CA ARG A 122 -13.86 -2.39 29.64
C ARG A 122 -14.50 -3.76 29.73
N GLU A 123 -15.08 -4.12 30.88
CA GLU A 123 -15.78 -5.40 31.06
C GLU A 123 -17.12 -5.39 30.34
N ALA A 124 -17.86 -4.28 30.45
CA ALA A 124 -19.08 -4.04 29.67
C ALA A 124 -18.82 -4.14 28.16
N TYR A 125 -17.74 -3.52 27.65
CA TYR A 125 -17.35 -3.61 26.24
C TYR A 125 -17.07 -5.05 25.79
N TYR A 126 -16.29 -5.83 26.55
CA TYR A 126 -16.05 -7.24 26.20
C TYR A 126 -17.32 -8.09 26.28
N GLY A 127 -18.23 -7.80 27.21
CA GLY A 127 -19.57 -8.41 27.29
C GLY A 127 -20.45 -8.07 26.08
N LEU A 128 -20.40 -6.84 25.58
CA LEU A 128 -21.09 -6.40 24.37
C LEU A 128 -20.52 -7.05 23.11
N ILE A 129 -19.18 -7.09 22.94
CA ILE A 129 -18.55 -7.87 21.85
C ILE A 129 -19.01 -9.33 21.90
N ALA A 130 -19.03 -9.96 23.08
CA ALA A 130 -19.44 -11.35 23.20
C ALA A 130 -20.92 -11.58 22.84
N ARG A 131 -21.80 -10.59 23.03
CA ARG A 131 -23.19 -10.62 22.52
C ARG A 131 -23.24 -10.44 21.01
N PHE A 132 -22.50 -9.47 20.46
CA PHE A 132 -22.38 -9.23 19.03
C PHE A 132 -21.85 -10.47 18.29
N ASP A 133 -20.78 -11.10 18.79
CA ASP A 133 -20.19 -12.33 18.24
C ASP A 133 -21.22 -13.49 18.17
N ARG A 134 -22.12 -13.60 19.16
CA ARG A 134 -23.20 -14.61 19.15
C ARG A 134 -24.32 -14.26 18.17
N ALA A 135 -24.79 -13.02 18.16
CA ALA A 135 -25.79 -12.56 17.20
C ALA A 135 -25.32 -12.75 15.75
N LEU A 136 -24.03 -12.52 15.49
CA LEU A 136 -23.39 -12.78 14.19
C LEU A 136 -23.40 -14.27 13.81
N ASP A 137 -23.05 -15.16 14.74
CA ASP A 137 -23.02 -16.61 14.51
C ASP A 137 -24.43 -17.18 14.27
N GLU A 138 -25.44 -16.66 14.96
CA GLU A 138 -26.84 -17.04 14.82
C GLU A 138 -27.42 -16.52 13.49
N ALA A 139 -27.21 -15.24 13.17
CA ALA A 139 -27.70 -14.61 11.94
C ALA A 139 -26.99 -15.13 10.66
N ALA A 140 -25.74 -15.59 10.77
CA ALA A 140 -25.04 -16.25 9.66
C ALA A 140 -25.64 -17.62 9.30
N ALA A 141 -26.45 -18.23 10.18
CA ALA A 141 -27.21 -19.46 9.98
C ALA A 141 -26.41 -20.66 9.40
N ASN A 142 -25.10 -20.71 9.62
CA ASN A 142 -24.19 -21.69 9.01
C ASN A 142 -23.38 -22.42 10.08
N VAL A 143 -23.84 -23.62 10.44
CA VAL A 143 -23.26 -24.46 11.50
C VAL A 143 -21.77 -24.78 11.30
N HIS A 144 -21.30 -24.88 10.06
CA HIS A 144 -19.90 -25.13 9.76
C HIS A 144 -19.04 -23.87 10.00
N LEU A 145 -19.55 -22.71 9.59
CA LEU A 145 -18.92 -21.41 9.79
C LEU A 145 -18.84 -21.06 11.28
N SER A 146 -19.94 -21.17 12.03
CA SER A 146 -19.96 -20.92 13.48
C SER A 146 -19.05 -21.89 14.24
N SER A 147 -18.93 -23.15 13.79
CA SER A 147 -17.98 -24.10 14.39
C SER A 147 -16.52 -23.73 14.11
N ALA A 148 -16.17 -23.29 12.90
CA ALA A 148 -14.82 -22.83 12.57
C ALA A 148 -14.45 -21.55 13.33
N LEU A 149 -15.37 -20.58 13.37
CA LEU A 149 -15.21 -19.33 14.13
C LEU A 149 -15.00 -19.58 15.62
N ARG A 150 -15.70 -20.54 16.23
CA ARG A 150 -15.55 -20.89 17.64
C ARG A 150 -14.14 -21.37 18.00
N THR A 151 -13.51 -22.20 17.17
CA THR A 151 -12.10 -22.60 17.36
C THR A 151 -11.17 -21.38 17.25
N VAL A 152 -11.34 -20.54 16.23
CA VAL A 152 -10.52 -19.34 16.01
C VAL A 152 -10.67 -18.30 17.14
N ARG A 153 -11.90 -18.01 17.58
CA ARG A 153 -12.20 -17.10 18.71
C ARG A 153 -11.65 -17.60 20.05
N THR A 154 -11.44 -18.91 20.21
CA THR A 154 -10.90 -19.49 21.44
C THR A 154 -9.45 -19.03 21.70
N HIS A 155 -8.65 -18.85 20.65
CA HIS A 155 -7.32 -18.20 20.74
C HIS A 155 -7.43 -16.70 21.02
N LEU A 156 -8.44 -16.01 20.44
CA LEU A 156 -8.56 -14.55 20.54
C LEU A 156 -8.67 -14.00 21.96
N VAL A 157 -9.25 -14.72 22.92
CA VAL A 157 -9.31 -14.23 24.32
C VAL A 157 -7.90 -14.01 24.87
N ARG A 158 -6.98 -14.94 24.58
CA ARG A 158 -5.56 -14.87 24.95
C ARG A 158 -4.89 -13.66 24.28
N VAL A 159 -5.16 -13.43 23.00
CA VAL A 159 -4.56 -12.31 22.25
C VAL A 159 -5.21 -10.95 22.57
N ARG A 160 -6.50 -10.90 22.93
CA ARG A 160 -7.20 -9.70 23.41
C ARG A 160 -6.61 -9.26 24.76
N ARG A 161 -6.26 -10.19 25.66
CA ARG A 161 -5.60 -9.86 26.94
C ARG A 161 -4.18 -9.31 26.78
N LEU A 162 -3.40 -9.76 25.79
CA LEU A 162 -2.10 -9.16 25.45
C LEU A 162 -2.21 -7.70 24.97
N ALA A 163 -3.41 -7.23 24.61
CA ALA A 163 -3.69 -5.87 24.14
C ALA A 163 -4.60 -5.07 25.10
N ARG A 164 -4.79 -5.53 26.35
CA ARG A 164 -5.76 -4.96 27.32
C ARG A 164 -5.45 -3.51 27.74
N ASP A 165 -4.20 -3.07 27.54
CA ASP A 165 -3.65 -1.83 28.08
C ASP A 165 -3.51 -0.70 27.03
N ASN A 166 -4.29 -0.75 25.94
CA ASN A 166 -4.34 0.30 24.92
C ASN A 166 -5.76 0.92 24.83
N PRO A 167 -6.06 2.00 25.59
CA PRO A 167 -7.38 2.64 25.60
C PRO A 167 -7.78 3.21 24.24
N GLU A 168 -6.87 3.88 23.53
CA GLU A 168 -7.12 4.43 22.19
C GLU A 168 -7.59 3.34 21.21
N ARG A 169 -6.97 2.15 21.27
CA ARG A 169 -7.39 1.04 20.42
C ARG A 169 -8.77 0.51 20.79
N LEU A 170 -9.11 0.45 22.08
CA LEU A 170 -10.44 0.06 22.53
C LEU A 170 -11.50 1.04 22.00
N ALA A 171 -11.28 2.36 22.12
CA ALA A 171 -12.20 3.38 21.62
C ALA A 171 -12.41 3.29 20.09
N ALA A 172 -11.31 3.16 19.33
CA ALA A 172 -11.40 2.91 17.89
C ALA A 172 -12.16 1.61 17.57
N SER A 173 -12.00 0.57 18.38
CA SER A 173 -12.65 -0.72 18.17
C SER A 173 -14.15 -0.70 18.50
N VAL A 174 -14.61 0.11 19.45
CA VAL A 174 -16.04 0.39 19.68
C VAL A 174 -16.67 0.98 18.41
N SER A 175 -16.03 1.99 17.82
CA SER A 175 -16.50 2.66 16.61
C SER A 175 -16.54 1.72 15.39
N GLU A 176 -15.58 0.81 15.28
CA GLU A 176 -15.54 -0.23 14.24
C GLU A 176 -16.67 -1.26 14.40
N HIS A 177 -16.88 -1.81 15.59
CA HIS A 177 -17.97 -2.77 15.83
C HIS A 177 -19.35 -2.13 15.62
N ARG A 178 -19.51 -0.85 16.00
CA ARG A 178 -20.71 -0.06 15.66
C ARG A 178 -20.97 -0.04 14.17
N LEU A 179 -19.94 0.24 13.36
CA LEU A 179 -20.07 0.28 11.89
C LEU A 179 -20.46 -1.09 11.33
N ILE A 180 -19.84 -2.18 11.80
CA ILE A 180 -20.20 -3.54 11.35
C ILE A 180 -21.65 -3.86 11.71
N ALA A 181 -22.07 -3.60 12.96
CA ALA A 181 -23.44 -3.82 13.41
C ALA A 181 -24.46 -2.98 12.61
N ALA A 182 -24.19 -1.69 12.39
CA ALA A 182 -25.06 -0.82 11.59
C ALA A 182 -25.16 -1.27 10.12
N SER A 183 -24.06 -1.75 9.54
CA SER A 183 -24.04 -2.28 8.16
C SER A 183 -24.87 -3.55 8.03
N ILE A 184 -24.78 -4.46 9.01
CA ILE A 184 -25.62 -5.66 9.07
C ILE A 184 -27.09 -5.28 9.25
N ALA A 185 -27.40 -4.33 10.13
CA ALA A 185 -28.77 -3.86 10.36
C ALA A 185 -29.40 -3.24 9.09
N ALA A 186 -28.61 -2.50 8.31
CA ALA A 186 -29.02 -1.95 7.02
C ALA A 186 -29.09 -2.99 5.88
N GLY A 187 -28.64 -4.22 6.13
CA GLY A 187 -28.60 -5.29 5.13
C GLY A 187 -27.45 -5.17 4.11
N ASP A 188 -26.51 -4.25 4.32
CA ASP A 188 -25.37 -4.04 3.42
C ASP A 188 -24.26 -5.07 3.68
N ALA A 189 -24.31 -6.15 2.91
CA ALA A 189 -23.40 -7.28 3.04
C ALA A 189 -21.94 -6.93 2.70
N ASP A 190 -21.68 -6.01 1.77
CA ASP A 190 -20.31 -5.69 1.35
C ASP A 190 -19.69 -4.58 2.20
N LEU A 191 -20.49 -3.64 2.73
CA LEU A 191 -20.03 -2.74 3.77
C LEU A 191 -19.76 -3.50 5.09
N ALA A 192 -20.63 -4.44 5.48
CA ALA A 192 -20.43 -5.27 6.67
C ALA A 192 -19.12 -6.08 6.60
N ALA A 193 -18.85 -6.75 5.47
CA ALA A 193 -17.57 -7.42 5.25
C ALA A 193 -16.38 -6.45 5.22
N SER A 194 -16.49 -5.31 4.53
CA SER A 194 -15.39 -4.35 4.43
C SER A 194 -15.04 -3.71 5.78
N ALA A 195 -16.04 -3.34 6.57
CA ALA A 195 -15.86 -2.87 7.94
C ALA A 195 -15.20 -3.95 8.82
N THR A 196 -15.56 -5.22 8.64
CA THR A 196 -14.91 -6.36 9.31
C THR A 196 -13.44 -6.49 8.89
N ILE A 197 -13.09 -6.37 7.60
CA ILE A 197 -11.69 -6.38 7.12
C ILE A 197 -10.89 -5.25 7.78
N VAL A 198 -11.43 -4.03 7.79
CA VAL A 198 -10.75 -2.86 8.40
C VAL A 198 -10.58 -3.05 9.91
N HIS A 199 -11.60 -3.52 10.62
CA HIS A 199 -11.51 -3.86 12.04
C HIS A 199 -10.38 -4.87 12.32
N LEU A 200 -10.33 -5.96 11.55
CA LEU A 200 -9.33 -7.01 11.68
C LEU A 200 -7.92 -6.48 11.38
N HIS A 201 -7.75 -5.70 10.31
CA HIS A 201 -6.48 -5.08 9.96
C HIS A 201 -5.99 -4.15 11.09
N ASN A 202 -6.85 -3.25 11.58
CA ASN A 202 -6.52 -2.34 12.67
C ASN A 202 -6.20 -3.08 13.98
N ALA A 203 -6.91 -4.18 14.28
CA ALA A 203 -6.66 -5.02 15.46
C ALA A 203 -5.40 -5.89 15.36
N LEU A 204 -4.87 -6.13 14.15
CA LEU A 204 -3.55 -6.72 13.93
C LEU A 204 -2.46 -5.65 14.06
N ALA A 205 -2.60 -4.54 13.33
CA ALA A 205 -1.61 -3.45 13.28
C ALA A 205 -1.34 -2.83 14.67
N SER A 206 -2.36 -2.73 15.52
CA SER A 206 -2.24 -2.14 16.86
C SER A 206 -1.44 -2.98 17.87
N ARG A 207 -0.97 -4.17 17.51
CA ARG A 207 -0.24 -5.08 18.41
C ARG A 207 1.27 -4.95 18.35
N GLY A 208 1.77 -4.10 17.46
CA GLY A 208 3.19 -3.84 17.28
C GLY A 208 3.92 -5.00 16.59
N ARG A 209 5.05 -4.67 15.95
CA ARG A 209 6.04 -5.68 15.56
C ARG A 209 6.69 -6.18 16.87
N PRO A 210 6.87 -7.49 17.10
CA PRO A 210 7.65 -7.96 18.24
C PRO A 210 9.03 -7.27 18.22
N PRO A 211 9.65 -6.97 19.37
CA PRO A 211 11.00 -6.44 19.39
C PRO A 211 11.87 -7.40 18.59
N ALA A 212 12.60 -6.86 17.60
CA ALA A 212 13.52 -7.66 16.81
C ALA A 212 14.40 -8.45 17.79
N ARG A 213 14.53 -9.76 17.59
CA ARG A 213 15.49 -10.56 18.35
C ARG A 213 16.87 -9.99 18.02
N GLY A 214 17.35 -9.10 18.88
CA GLY A 214 18.68 -8.52 18.74
C GLY A 214 19.68 -9.67 18.59
N PRO A 215 20.72 -9.51 17.75
CA PRO A 215 21.71 -10.56 17.54
C PRO A 215 22.17 -11.03 18.91
N ALA A 216 22.02 -12.34 19.16
CA ALA A 216 22.27 -12.92 20.48
C ALA A 216 23.65 -12.48 20.93
N ARG A 217 23.71 -11.58 21.92
CA ARG A 217 24.99 -11.13 22.48
C ARG A 217 25.61 -12.36 23.09
N VAL A 218 26.59 -12.91 22.39
CA VAL A 218 27.51 -13.90 22.95
C VAL A 218 28.29 -13.16 24.02
N GLU A 219 27.74 -13.19 25.24
CA GLU A 219 28.48 -12.77 26.42
C GLU A 219 29.68 -13.69 26.54
N HIS A 220 30.83 -13.19 26.06
CA HIS A 220 32.11 -13.76 26.39
C HIS A 220 32.32 -13.60 27.90
N ARG A 221 31.87 -14.62 28.65
CA ARG A 221 32.17 -14.79 30.07
C ARG A 221 33.67 -14.57 30.26
N PRO A 222 34.10 -13.56 31.05
CA PRO A 222 35.51 -13.33 31.29
C PRO A 222 36.13 -14.59 31.91
N GLY A 223 37.09 -15.19 31.18
CA GLY A 223 37.82 -16.35 31.69
C GLY A 223 38.48 -16.03 33.02
N ARG A 224 38.31 -16.90 34.02
CA ARG A 224 38.86 -16.73 35.37
C ARG A 224 40.37 -16.45 35.32
N ARG A 225 40.78 -15.20 35.53
CA ARG A 225 42.20 -14.85 35.73
C ARG A 225 42.67 -15.47 37.05
N ARG A 226 43.57 -16.46 36.97
CA ARG A 226 44.39 -16.87 38.12
C ARG A 226 45.38 -15.73 38.45
N PRO A 227 45.71 -15.48 39.72
CA PRO A 227 46.60 -14.39 40.09
C PRO A 227 48.04 -14.68 39.66
N ARG A 228 48.73 -13.66 39.16
CA ARG A 228 50.20 -13.60 39.12
C ARG A 228 50.63 -12.34 39.85
N GLY A 229 51.22 -12.52 41.02
CA GLY A 229 52.02 -11.48 41.65
C GLY A 229 53.45 -11.52 41.13
N GLY A 230 54.17 -10.41 41.28
CA GLY A 230 55.63 -10.44 41.45
C GLY A 230 56.49 -10.01 40.26
N ARG A 231 56.93 -8.74 40.36
CA ARG A 231 58.29 -8.22 40.04
C ARG A 231 58.68 -7.90 38.57
N ARG A 232 58.84 -6.59 38.35
CA ARG A 232 60.02 -5.84 37.84
C ARG A 232 60.79 -6.34 36.60
N GLY A 233 61.08 -5.41 35.67
CA GLY A 233 62.28 -5.49 34.82
C GLY A 233 62.19 -4.75 33.47
N ASP A 234 62.61 -3.48 33.45
CA ASP A 234 63.37 -2.75 32.41
C ASP A 234 63.02 -2.73 30.90
N ASP A 235 62.95 -1.47 30.43
CA ASP A 235 63.64 -0.83 29.30
C ASP A 235 63.43 -1.15 27.80
N ARG A 236 63.18 -0.02 27.10
CA ARG A 236 63.65 0.43 25.77
C ARG A 236 63.10 -0.18 24.47
N ASP A 237 62.34 0.67 23.79
CA ASP A 237 62.69 1.39 22.54
C ASP A 237 63.21 0.67 21.27
N ASP A 238 63.03 1.40 20.17
CA ASP A 238 63.53 1.20 18.80
C ASP A 238 62.96 0.05 17.96
N ARG A 239 62.27 0.43 16.88
CA ARG A 239 62.02 -0.41 15.70
C ARG A 239 62.09 0.38 14.40
N GLU A 240 63.15 0.14 13.64
CA GLU A 240 63.22 0.35 12.19
C GLU A 240 63.97 -0.84 11.52
N PRO A 241 64.17 -0.94 10.19
CA PRO A 241 63.26 -1.75 9.37
C PRO A 241 63.88 -2.91 8.56
N CYS A 242 62.98 -3.68 7.93
CA CYS A 242 63.11 -4.38 6.62
C CYS A 242 64.48 -4.90 6.14
N HIS A 243 64.61 -6.24 5.97
CA HIS A 243 65.04 -6.83 4.67
C HIS A 243 64.96 -8.38 4.54
N ARG A 244 64.43 -8.82 3.37
CA ARG A 244 64.91 -9.88 2.45
C ARG A 244 65.38 -11.30 2.90
N GLN A 245 64.85 -12.28 2.15
CA GLN A 245 65.53 -13.41 1.46
C GLN A 245 65.59 -14.86 2.04
N ARG A 246 64.84 -15.75 1.34
CA ARG A 246 65.28 -16.97 0.60
C ARG A 246 65.55 -18.34 1.29
N ARG A 247 64.93 -19.35 0.64
CA ARG A 247 65.40 -20.73 0.26
C ARG A 247 65.26 -21.90 1.26
N GLY A 248 64.78 -23.04 0.73
CA GLY A 248 64.88 -24.40 1.30
C GLY A 248 63.74 -25.30 0.82
N GLY A 249 64.00 -26.53 0.34
CA GLY A 249 62.96 -27.46 -0.16
C GLY A 249 63.38 -28.95 -0.11
N ARG A 250 62.66 -29.82 -0.85
CA ARG A 250 62.62 -31.34 -0.90
C ARG A 250 61.35 -31.90 -0.21
N GLY A 251 60.63 -32.93 -0.68
CA GLY A 251 60.59 -33.66 -1.96
C GLY A 251 59.53 -34.80 -1.97
N ILE A 252 58.94 -35.11 -3.15
CA ILE A 252 58.76 -36.45 -3.85
C ILE A 252 58.30 -37.69 -3.01
N PRO A 253 57.38 -38.61 -3.47
CA PRO A 253 57.17 -39.12 -4.85
C PRO A 253 55.71 -39.32 -5.39
N HIS A 254 55.67 -39.89 -6.61
CA HIS A 254 54.58 -40.19 -7.58
C HIS A 254 53.91 -41.59 -7.41
N PRO A 255 52.78 -41.93 -8.10
CA PRO A 255 52.80 -42.46 -9.49
C PRO A 255 51.66 -41.98 -10.45
N ARG A 256 51.76 -42.36 -11.74
CA ARG A 256 50.83 -42.07 -12.87
C ARG A 256 50.00 -43.32 -13.28
N PRO A 257 49.08 -43.24 -14.28
CA PRO A 257 49.51 -43.49 -15.68
C PRO A 257 48.87 -42.62 -16.80
N ARG A 258 49.70 -42.34 -17.83
CA ARG A 258 49.52 -42.36 -19.31
C ARG A 258 48.12 -42.20 -19.96
N GLU A 259 47.91 -41.71 -21.19
CA GLU A 259 48.57 -40.84 -22.21
C GLU A 259 47.95 -41.17 -23.59
N ARG A 260 47.77 -40.15 -24.46
CA ARG A 260 47.55 -40.11 -25.96
C ARG A 260 46.47 -39.05 -26.28
N GLY A 261 46.62 -38.10 -27.21
CA GLY A 261 47.77 -37.67 -28.03
C GLY A 261 47.48 -36.32 -28.71
N SER A 262 48.53 -35.58 -29.11
CA SER A 262 48.50 -34.28 -29.84
C SER A 262 48.93 -34.52 -31.32
N PRO A 263 49.10 -33.53 -32.25
CA PRO A 263 49.21 -32.05 -32.13
C PRO A 263 48.07 -31.30 -32.90
N ALA A 264 48.07 -30.01 -33.26
CA ALA A 264 49.09 -28.96 -33.30
C ALA A 264 48.50 -27.51 -33.15
N GLY A 265 49.32 -26.49 -33.44
CA GLY A 265 48.91 -25.08 -33.68
C GLY A 265 49.42 -24.58 -35.05
N PRO A 266 49.64 -23.26 -35.30
CA PRO A 266 49.71 -22.14 -34.33
C PRO A 266 48.92 -20.86 -34.70
N ARG A 267 48.83 -19.91 -33.75
CA ARG A 267 48.51 -18.47 -34.00
C ARG A 267 49.80 -17.67 -34.24
N PRO A 268 49.73 -16.42 -34.77
CA PRO A 268 50.12 -15.31 -33.89
C PRO A 268 49.46 -13.92 -34.11
N ARG A 269 49.49 -13.14 -33.01
CA ARG A 269 49.67 -11.66 -32.86
C ARG A 269 48.54 -10.65 -33.15
N ARG A 270 48.45 -9.68 -32.20
CA ARG A 270 47.77 -8.38 -32.29
C ARG A 270 48.76 -7.30 -32.73
N VAL A 271 48.30 -6.28 -33.46
CA VAL A 271 48.68 -4.85 -33.32
C VAL A 271 47.47 -4.01 -33.74
N GLY A 272 47.25 -2.84 -33.15
CA GLY A 272 46.30 -1.83 -33.66
C GLY A 272 46.98 -0.47 -33.83
N GLN A 273 46.57 0.31 -34.83
CA GLN A 273 46.93 1.72 -35.01
C GLN A 273 45.84 2.46 -35.81
N ARG A 274 45.87 3.80 -35.79
CA ARG A 274 44.81 4.72 -36.26
C ARG A 274 45.24 5.53 -37.50
N LEU A 275 44.23 6.20 -38.10
CA LEU A 275 44.29 7.39 -39.00
C LEU A 275 44.66 7.19 -40.48
N GLY A 276 43.99 7.96 -41.36
CA GLY A 276 44.44 8.24 -42.73
C GLY A 276 43.34 8.25 -43.79
N CYS A 277 42.83 9.44 -44.15
CA CYS A 277 41.83 9.60 -45.22
C CYS A 277 42.36 9.29 -46.63
N HIS A 278 41.51 8.71 -47.50
CA HIS A 278 41.51 9.06 -48.92
C HIS A 278 40.08 9.30 -49.42
N ARG A 279 39.92 10.36 -50.25
CA ARG A 279 38.66 10.78 -50.85
C ARG A 279 38.28 9.90 -52.05
N LEU A 280 36.99 9.62 -52.20
CA LEU A 280 36.38 9.45 -53.53
C LEU A 280 35.13 10.32 -53.61
N ARG A 281 35.03 11.17 -54.63
CA ARG A 281 33.84 11.98 -54.96
C ARG A 281 33.26 11.47 -56.27
N LEU A 282 31.99 11.05 -56.27
CA LEU A 282 31.12 11.07 -57.45
C LEU A 282 29.72 11.55 -57.05
N ARG A 283 28.98 12.09 -58.02
CA ARG A 283 27.76 12.90 -57.82
C ARG A 283 26.51 12.09 -57.48
N ALA A 284 25.53 12.76 -56.87
CA ALA A 284 24.17 12.26 -56.63
C ALA A 284 23.42 11.97 -57.96
N PRO A 285 22.46 11.04 -57.92
CA PRO A 285 21.05 11.45 -57.73
C PRO A 285 20.52 11.08 -56.32
N ALA A 286 19.46 11.76 -55.91
CA ALA A 286 18.82 11.62 -54.60
C ALA A 286 17.38 11.04 -54.74
N PRO A 287 16.71 10.67 -53.64
CA PRO A 287 17.11 9.53 -52.82
C PRO A 287 15.94 8.59 -52.52
N HIS A 288 16.18 7.28 -52.42
CA HIS A 288 15.28 6.35 -51.73
C HIS A 288 16.11 5.26 -51.00
N GLU A 289 15.48 4.62 -50.02
CA GLU A 289 15.97 3.48 -49.22
C GLU A 289 17.03 3.72 -48.11
N SER A 290 16.51 3.76 -46.88
CA SER A 290 16.89 2.92 -45.74
C SER A 290 18.34 2.38 -45.62
N ARG A 291 18.98 2.73 -44.50
CA ARG A 291 19.88 1.81 -43.77
C ARG A 291 19.77 2.01 -42.25
N MET A 292 19.91 0.91 -41.52
CA MET A 292 19.82 0.87 -40.05
C MET A 292 20.83 1.80 -39.38
N GLY A 293 20.38 2.58 -38.40
CA GLY A 293 21.26 3.39 -37.55
C GLY A 293 20.56 4.55 -36.84
N GLY A 294 19.92 4.29 -35.69
CA GLY A 294 19.49 5.39 -34.82
C GLY A 294 18.24 5.19 -33.96
N VAL A 295 18.15 4.11 -33.17
CA VAL A 295 17.05 3.99 -32.18
C VAL A 295 17.06 5.15 -31.17
N GLY A 296 18.24 5.70 -30.87
CA GLY A 296 18.41 6.88 -30.01
C GLY A 296 18.05 8.25 -30.62
N ARG A 297 17.53 8.34 -31.86
CA ARG A 297 17.17 9.64 -32.50
C ARG A 297 15.71 9.83 -32.88
N THR A 298 14.93 8.76 -33.01
CA THR A 298 13.46 8.84 -33.20
C THR A 298 12.70 8.85 -31.88
N ALA A 299 13.19 8.18 -30.84
CA ALA A 299 12.65 8.26 -29.49
C ALA A 299 12.57 9.71 -28.98
N SER A 300 13.59 10.54 -29.24
CA SER A 300 13.61 11.97 -28.87
C SER A 300 12.54 12.82 -29.56
N ARG A 301 12.00 12.41 -30.72
CA ARG A 301 10.90 13.13 -31.39
C ARG A 301 9.50 12.68 -30.96
N CYS A 302 9.36 11.49 -30.39
CA CYS A 302 8.15 11.12 -29.63
C CYS A 302 8.19 11.61 -28.16
N ALA A 303 9.38 11.91 -27.63
CA ALA A 303 9.55 12.46 -26.28
C ALA A 303 9.14 13.94 -26.16
N SER A 304 9.00 14.66 -27.27
CA SER A 304 8.72 16.11 -27.33
C SER A 304 7.27 16.43 -27.71
N TRP A 305 6.30 15.99 -26.90
CA TRP A 305 4.95 16.57 -26.89
C TRP A 305 4.60 17.05 -25.48
N THR A 306 4.95 18.30 -25.23
CA THR A 306 4.66 19.04 -24.00
C THR A 306 3.17 19.35 -23.88
N THR A 307 2.50 18.66 -22.97
CA THR A 307 1.40 19.25 -22.17
C THR A 307 1.69 19.05 -20.69
N THR A 308 2.47 19.98 -20.15
CA THR A 308 2.68 20.18 -18.72
C THR A 308 1.39 20.75 -18.12
N THR A 309 0.58 19.98 -17.39
CA THR A 309 -0.57 20.44 -16.54
C THR A 309 -1.29 19.27 -15.83
N PRO A 310 -2.12 19.52 -14.80
CA PRO A 310 -1.77 19.30 -13.39
C PRO A 310 -2.11 17.88 -12.90
N SER A 311 -1.33 17.35 -11.96
CA SER A 311 -1.45 15.95 -11.51
C SER A 311 -2.67 15.64 -10.63
N SER A 312 -3.33 16.63 -10.04
CA SER A 312 -4.40 16.35 -9.06
C SER A 312 -5.72 15.85 -9.66
N ARG A 313 -5.91 15.98 -10.99
CA ARG A 313 -7.14 15.62 -11.72
C ARG A 313 -7.36 14.10 -11.97
N ARG A 314 -6.48 13.22 -11.49
CA ARG A 314 -6.45 11.77 -11.79
C ARG A 314 -6.95 10.91 -10.62
N SER A 315 -7.22 9.62 -10.87
CA SER A 315 -7.45 8.59 -9.84
C SER A 315 -6.29 8.53 -8.83
N THR A 316 -6.49 7.85 -7.70
CA THR A 316 -5.59 7.93 -6.53
C THR A 316 -4.41 6.96 -6.62
N LEU A 317 -3.24 7.46 -6.18
CA LEU A 317 -1.95 7.21 -6.81
C LEU A 317 -1.96 7.50 -8.31
N THR A 318 -0.79 7.77 -8.88
CA THR A 318 -0.67 8.31 -10.24
C THR A 318 -0.83 7.26 -11.35
N ARG A 319 -1.76 6.31 -11.16
CA ARG A 319 -1.99 5.07 -11.92
C ARG A 319 -2.33 5.32 -13.39
N ALA A 320 -3.12 6.36 -13.67
CA ALA A 320 -3.41 6.82 -15.04
C ALA A 320 -2.20 7.39 -15.81
N THR A 321 -1.00 7.45 -15.22
CA THR A 321 0.23 7.89 -15.90
C THR A 321 0.95 6.73 -16.58
N THR A 322 0.91 5.53 -16.00
CA THR A 322 1.33 4.28 -16.66
C THR A 322 0.63 4.14 -18.01
N SER A 323 -0.69 4.39 -18.03
CA SER A 323 -1.52 4.28 -19.22
C SER A 323 -1.02 5.09 -20.40
N ARG A 324 -0.56 6.34 -20.22
CA ARG A 324 -0.10 7.19 -21.33
C ARG A 324 1.21 6.71 -21.96
N ARG A 325 2.09 6.04 -21.21
CA ARG A 325 3.39 5.57 -21.72
C ARG A 325 3.28 4.17 -22.35
N SER A 326 2.54 3.25 -21.74
CA SER A 326 2.20 1.96 -22.37
C SER A 326 1.45 2.18 -23.69
N TRP A 327 0.53 3.15 -23.73
CA TRP A 327 -0.18 3.55 -24.93
C TRP A 327 0.74 4.18 -25.99
N ALA A 328 1.65 5.09 -25.63
CA ALA A 328 2.64 5.62 -26.58
C ALA A 328 3.54 4.52 -27.18
N VAL A 329 3.92 3.51 -26.39
CA VAL A 329 4.62 2.31 -26.90
C VAL A 329 3.72 1.53 -27.85
N ALA A 330 2.46 1.26 -27.49
CA ALA A 330 1.49 0.55 -28.35
C ALA A 330 1.36 1.19 -29.74
N GLN A 331 1.21 2.51 -29.80
CA GLN A 331 1.12 3.25 -31.06
C GLN A 331 2.38 3.12 -31.91
N HIS A 332 3.55 3.19 -31.26
CA HIS A 332 4.86 3.11 -31.90
C HIS A 332 5.10 1.73 -32.52
N VAL A 333 4.83 0.65 -31.78
CA VAL A 333 5.05 -0.73 -32.24
C VAL A 333 3.90 -1.30 -33.08
N GLY A 334 2.76 -0.61 -33.14
CA GLY A 334 1.57 -1.10 -33.85
C GLY A 334 0.83 -2.22 -33.09
N ALA A 335 0.78 -2.14 -31.77
CA ALA A 335 0.00 -3.06 -30.94
C ALA A 335 -1.50 -2.75 -31.00
N ASP A 336 -2.33 -3.77 -30.83
CA ASP A 336 -3.79 -3.66 -30.79
C ASP A 336 -4.32 -3.31 -29.39
N GLY A 337 -5.65 -3.13 -29.31
CA GLY A 337 -6.36 -2.84 -28.08
C GLY A 337 -6.23 -3.93 -27.00
N ARG A 338 -6.09 -5.20 -27.40
CA ARG A 338 -5.93 -6.34 -26.49
C ARG A 338 -4.55 -6.34 -25.84
N ALA A 339 -3.49 -6.16 -26.62
CA ALA A 339 -2.12 -6.02 -26.13
C ALA A 339 -1.99 -4.82 -25.18
N LEU A 340 -2.60 -3.67 -25.55
CA LEU A 340 -2.63 -2.49 -24.71
C LEU A 340 -3.34 -2.77 -23.37
N ILE A 341 -4.57 -3.29 -23.36
CA ILE A 341 -5.30 -3.50 -22.10
C ILE A 341 -4.64 -4.55 -21.19
N ARG A 342 -4.00 -5.60 -21.73
CA ARG A 342 -3.16 -6.51 -20.91
C ARG A 342 -2.02 -5.78 -20.22
N GLY A 343 -1.31 -4.91 -20.95
CA GLY A 343 -0.21 -4.12 -20.40
C GLY A 343 -0.67 -3.16 -19.30
N LEU A 344 -1.85 -2.56 -19.48
CA LEU A 344 -2.50 -1.75 -18.44
C LEU A 344 -2.85 -2.60 -17.21
N ALA A 345 -3.48 -3.76 -17.39
CA ALA A 345 -3.87 -4.64 -16.29
C ALA A 345 -2.66 -5.09 -15.47
N THR A 346 -1.57 -5.56 -16.10
CA THR A 346 -0.34 -5.92 -15.36
C THR A 346 0.28 -4.72 -14.64
N GLY A 347 0.30 -3.54 -15.26
CA GLY A 347 0.82 -2.34 -14.62
C GLY A 347 0.00 -1.91 -13.41
N TYR A 348 -1.33 -2.02 -13.45
CA TYR A 348 -2.17 -1.76 -12.28
C TYR A 348 -2.01 -2.82 -11.20
N GLU A 349 -1.95 -4.11 -11.55
CA GLU A 349 -1.73 -5.21 -10.59
C GLU A 349 -0.48 -4.95 -9.75
N ILE A 350 0.67 -4.88 -10.41
CA ILE A 350 1.98 -4.71 -9.76
C ILE A 350 2.03 -3.40 -8.97
N GLN A 351 1.47 -2.30 -9.49
CA GLN A 351 1.47 -1.05 -8.73
C GLN A 351 0.68 -1.16 -7.43
N ILE A 352 -0.46 -1.84 -7.44
CA ILE A 352 -1.39 -1.86 -6.32
C ILE A 352 -0.91 -2.83 -5.25
N ASP A 353 -0.41 -3.98 -5.65
CA ASP A 353 0.09 -4.97 -4.71
C ASP A 353 1.43 -4.56 -4.09
N LEU A 354 2.31 -3.87 -4.83
CA LEU A 354 3.47 -3.19 -4.23
C LEU A 354 3.05 -2.14 -3.19
N VAL A 355 1.97 -1.39 -3.42
CA VAL A 355 1.45 -0.39 -2.46
C VAL A 355 0.83 -1.05 -1.23
N ARG A 356 0.17 -2.20 -1.38
CA ARG A 356 -0.39 -2.98 -0.27
C ARG A 356 0.71 -3.56 0.62
N ALA A 357 1.77 -4.09 0.03
CA ALA A 357 2.86 -4.75 0.74
C ALA A 357 3.92 -3.79 1.29
N ILE A 358 4.26 -2.73 0.54
CA ILE A 358 5.42 -1.87 0.82
C ILE A 358 4.97 -0.41 0.99
N SER A 359 4.78 0.01 2.24
CA SER A 359 4.50 1.40 2.58
C SER A 359 5.75 2.28 2.45
N LEU A 360 6.00 2.84 1.26
CA LEU A 360 7.08 3.81 1.03
C LEU A 360 6.99 5.07 1.92
N HIS A 361 5.80 5.37 2.46
CA HIS A 361 5.57 6.53 3.31
C HIS A 361 6.32 6.48 4.66
N THR A 362 6.44 5.29 5.27
CA THR A 362 7.18 5.12 6.54
C THR A 362 8.65 5.48 6.36
N HIS A 363 9.21 5.12 5.20
CA HIS A 363 10.61 5.33 4.82
C HIS A 363 10.89 6.69 4.14
N LYS A 364 9.89 7.58 4.08
CA LYS A 364 10.00 8.91 3.43
C LYS A 364 10.42 8.84 1.95
N ILE A 365 10.03 7.78 1.25
CA ILE A 365 10.20 7.60 -0.19
C ILE A 365 8.92 8.05 -0.93
N ASP A 366 9.09 8.58 -2.14
CA ASP A 366 7.99 8.96 -3.02
C ASP A 366 7.41 7.72 -3.76
N HIS A 367 6.09 7.67 -3.91
CA HIS A 367 5.36 6.52 -4.48
C HIS A 367 5.69 6.25 -5.95
N VAL A 368 6.43 7.14 -6.61
CA VAL A 368 6.94 6.92 -7.98
C VAL A 368 7.94 5.76 -8.06
N ALA A 369 8.56 5.37 -6.94
CA ALA A 369 9.41 4.19 -6.85
C ALA A 369 8.66 2.87 -7.16
N HIS A 370 7.35 2.80 -6.89
CA HIS A 370 6.50 1.66 -7.32
C HIS A 370 5.99 1.84 -8.75
N LEU A 371 5.83 3.09 -9.20
CA LEU A 371 5.29 3.41 -10.53
C LEU A 371 6.24 2.98 -11.66
N GLY A 372 7.55 3.24 -11.52
CA GLY A 372 8.57 2.83 -12.51
C GLY A 372 8.53 1.32 -12.82
N PRO A 373 8.73 0.45 -11.81
CA PRO A 373 8.59 -1.00 -11.92
C PRO A 373 7.28 -1.45 -12.56
N SER A 374 6.16 -0.92 -12.08
CA SER A 374 4.83 -1.28 -12.61
C SER A 374 4.67 -0.94 -14.10
N ALA A 375 5.21 0.21 -14.52
CA ALA A 375 5.16 0.63 -15.92
C ALA A 375 6.10 -0.21 -16.79
N ALA A 376 7.29 -0.58 -16.30
CA ALA A 376 8.21 -1.46 -17.02
C ALA A 376 7.59 -2.85 -17.26
N ALA A 377 7.00 -3.45 -16.24
CA ALA A 377 6.31 -4.75 -16.35
C ALA A 377 5.05 -4.69 -17.23
N GLY A 378 4.28 -3.61 -17.14
CA GLY A 378 3.13 -3.36 -18.02
C GLY A 378 3.52 -3.21 -19.49
N ILE A 379 4.60 -2.46 -19.78
CA ILE A 379 5.17 -2.34 -21.13
C ILE A 379 5.71 -3.70 -21.61
N GLY A 380 6.42 -4.45 -20.76
CA GLY A 380 6.91 -5.79 -21.10
C GLY A 380 5.78 -6.77 -21.47
N THR A 381 4.68 -6.76 -20.70
CA THR A 381 3.48 -7.58 -21.00
C THR A 381 2.80 -7.17 -22.32
N LEU A 382 2.77 -5.87 -22.60
CA LEU A 382 2.21 -5.32 -23.83
C LEU A 382 2.99 -5.80 -25.05
N LEU A 383 4.32 -5.81 -24.94
CA LEU A 383 5.25 -6.24 -25.99
C LEU A 383 5.42 -7.77 -26.07
N GLY A 384 4.94 -8.52 -25.08
CA GLY A 384 5.10 -9.99 -25.03
C GLY A 384 6.54 -10.43 -24.79
N LEU A 385 7.32 -9.65 -24.04
CA LEU A 385 8.72 -9.96 -23.72
C LEU A 385 8.80 -11.15 -22.74
N ASP A 386 9.94 -11.84 -22.76
CA ASP A 386 10.23 -12.91 -21.81
C ASP A 386 10.44 -12.37 -20.39
N ALA A 387 10.25 -13.24 -19.39
CA ALA A 387 10.35 -12.86 -17.99
C ALA A 387 11.75 -12.34 -17.59
N SER A 388 12.84 -12.78 -18.23
CA SER A 388 14.19 -12.33 -17.90
C SER A 388 14.45 -10.90 -18.39
N THR A 389 13.98 -10.55 -19.59
CA THR A 389 14.00 -9.17 -20.10
C THR A 389 13.14 -8.26 -19.23
N ILE A 390 11.94 -8.71 -18.83
CA ILE A 390 11.06 -7.93 -17.94
C ILE A 390 11.71 -7.71 -16.56
N TYR A 391 12.38 -8.73 -16.01
CA TYR A 391 13.10 -8.64 -14.74
C TYR A 391 14.19 -7.54 -14.76
N GLN A 392 15.03 -7.50 -15.80
CA GLN A 392 16.06 -6.45 -15.95
C GLN A 392 15.43 -5.05 -16.08
N ALA A 393 14.34 -4.94 -16.86
CA ALA A 393 13.63 -3.66 -17.03
C ALA A 393 13.01 -3.15 -15.72
N VAL A 394 12.39 -4.04 -14.94
CA VAL A 394 11.86 -3.75 -13.60
C VAL A 394 12.98 -3.31 -12.65
N GLY A 395 14.10 -4.02 -12.65
CA GLY A 395 15.26 -3.72 -11.82
C GLY A 395 15.81 -2.32 -12.07
N GLN A 396 16.05 -1.98 -13.34
CA GLN A 396 16.53 -0.66 -13.73
C GLN A 396 15.49 0.45 -13.49
N ALA A 397 14.21 0.17 -13.70
CA ALA A 397 13.15 1.14 -13.45
C ALA A 397 13.02 1.48 -11.95
N LEU A 398 13.13 0.51 -11.03
CA LEU A 398 13.14 0.80 -9.59
C LEU A 398 14.34 1.70 -9.23
N HIS A 399 15.54 1.28 -9.64
CA HIS A 399 16.79 1.96 -9.32
C HIS A 399 16.78 3.44 -9.76
N THR A 400 16.22 3.73 -10.94
CA THR A 400 16.21 5.09 -11.52
C THR A 400 14.99 5.94 -11.18
N THR A 401 13.99 5.39 -10.48
CA THR A 401 12.75 6.11 -10.10
C THR A 401 12.52 6.22 -8.60
N THR A 402 13.44 5.73 -7.78
CA THR A 402 13.39 5.88 -6.33
C THR A 402 13.90 7.27 -5.91
N ALA A 403 13.02 8.07 -5.32
CA ALA A 403 13.29 9.45 -4.91
C ALA A 403 12.70 9.74 -3.52
N THR A 404 13.24 10.73 -2.82
CA THR A 404 12.73 11.13 -1.50
C THR A 404 11.36 11.80 -1.63
N ARG A 405 10.56 11.71 -0.55
CA ARG A 405 9.21 12.29 -0.48
C ARG A 405 9.19 13.82 -0.32
N GLN A 406 10.35 14.49 -0.37
CA GLN A 406 10.45 15.95 -0.32
C GLN A 406 9.67 16.62 -1.48
N SER A 407 9.45 15.90 -2.59
CA SER A 407 8.54 16.26 -3.68
C SER A 407 7.08 16.53 -3.26
N ARG A 408 6.68 16.19 -2.03
CA ARG A 408 5.30 16.27 -1.51
C ARG A 408 5.21 16.81 -0.07
N LYS A 409 6.22 17.52 0.44
CA LYS A 409 6.22 18.15 1.77
C LYS A 409 6.80 19.57 1.74
N GLY A 410 6.34 20.45 2.63
CA GLY A 410 6.71 21.87 2.65
C GLY A 410 6.10 22.63 1.47
N GLU A 411 6.86 23.54 0.87
CA GLU A 411 6.48 24.20 -0.38
C GLU A 411 6.47 23.17 -1.53
N ILE A 412 5.28 22.80 -1.98
CA ILE A 412 5.12 21.72 -2.95
C ILE A 412 5.38 22.27 -4.36
N SER A 413 6.46 21.81 -4.99
CA SER A 413 6.86 22.22 -6.33
C SER A 413 6.12 21.48 -7.45
N THR A 414 6.15 22.03 -8.65
CA THR A 414 5.57 21.45 -9.88
C THR A 414 6.16 20.07 -10.24
N TRP A 415 7.32 19.69 -9.67
CA TRP A 415 7.87 18.34 -9.76
C TRP A 415 6.91 17.26 -9.26
N LYS A 416 6.06 17.55 -8.25
CA LYS A 416 4.95 16.70 -7.80
C LYS A 416 4.09 16.19 -8.96
N ALA A 417 3.90 17.04 -9.98
CA ALA A 417 3.11 16.73 -11.17
C ALA A 417 3.91 16.07 -12.30
N HIS A 418 5.22 16.34 -12.38
CA HIS A 418 6.10 15.76 -13.40
C HIS A 418 6.61 14.36 -13.04
N ALA A 419 6.92 14.08 -11.76
CA ALA A 419 7.56 12.85 -11.29
C ALA A 419 6.90 11.54 -11.81
N PRO A 420 5.56 11.43 -11.93
CA PRO A 420 4.93 10.24 -12.52
C PRO A 420 5.21 10.06 -14.02
N ALA A 421 5.28 11.17 -14.77
CA ALA A 421 5.58 11.17 -16.20
C ALA A 421 7.06 10.91 -16.47
N PHE A 422 7.93 11.30 -15.53
CA PHE A 422 9.34 10.93 -15.47
C PHE A 422 9.51 9.43 -15.22
N ALA A 423 8.87 8.85 -14.20
CA ALA A 423 8.95 7.41 -13.92
C ALA A 423 8.48 6.56 -15.11
N GLY A 424 7.38 6.96 -15.76
CA GLY A 424 6.92 6.30 -16.99
C GLY A 424 7.85 6.51 -18.21
N LYS A 425 8.68 7.57 -18.25
CA LYS A 425 9.75 7.72 -19.25
C LYS A 425 10.88 6.74 -18.95
N MET A 426 11.35 6.69 -17.70
CA MET A 426 12.42 5.79 -17.28
C MET A 426 12.05 4.31 -17.47
N ALA A 427 10.78 3.95 -17.28
CA ALA A 427 10.28 2.61 -17.58
C ALA A 427 10.40 2.22 -19.08
N VAL A 428 10.10 3.15 -20.01
CA VAL A 428 10.30 2.91 -21.45
C VAL A 428 11.79 2.72 -21.75
N GLU A 429 12.65 3.56 -21.19
CA GLU A 429 14.11 3.48 -21.39
C GLU A 429 14.71 2.18 -20.79
N ALA A 430 14.23 1.75 -19.62
CA ALA A 430 14.64 0.50 -18.99
C ALA A 430 14.23 -0.73 -19.81
N VAL A 431 13.00 -0.78 -20.34
CA VAL A 431 12.57 -1.86 -21.25
C VAL A 431 13.37 -1.85 -22.54
N ASP A 432 13.56 -0.68 -23.16
CA ASP A 432 14.30 -0.51 -24.41
C ASP A 432 15.78 -0.95 -24.28
N ARG A 433 16.40 -0.73 -23.11
CA ARG A 433 17.76 -1.24 -22.80
C ARG A 433 17.77 -2.74 -22.52
N ALA A 434 16.84 -3.25 -21.72
CA ALA A 434 16.72 -4.70 -21.45
C ALA A 434 16.50 -5.51 -22.74
N MET A 435 15.68 -5.01 -23.68
CA MET A 435 15.48 -5.62 -25.01
C MET A 435 16.75 -5.72 -25.86
N ARG A 436 17.84 -5.02 -25.52
CA ARG A 436 19.16 -5.15 -26.16
C ARG A 436 20.12 -6.07 -25.42
N GLY A 437 19.65 -6.77 -24.38
CA GLY A 437 20.47 -7.61 -23.51
C GLY A 437 21.28 -6.82 -22.48
N GLU A 438 20.97 -5.55 -22.24
CA GLU A 438 21.56 -4.81 -21.12
C GLU A 438 20.93 -5.25 -19.80
N THR A 439 21.73 -5.32 -18.74
CA THR A 439 21.32 -5.77 -17.40
C THR A 439 21.23 -4.62 -16.40
N SER A 440 20.36 -4.75 -15.41
CA SER A 440 20.25 -3.85 -14.26
C SER A 440 21.17 -4.30 -13.10
N PRO A 441 21.37 -3.46 -12.08
CA PRO A 441 21.77 -3.95 -10.77
C PRO A 441 20.76 -5.02 -10.30
N SER A 442 21.24 -6.12 -9.73
CA SER A 442 20.44 -7.31 -9.44
C SER A 442 21.03 -8.13 -8.28
N PRO A 443 20.21 -8.62 -7.34
CA PRO A 443 18.79 -8.30 -7.15
C PRO A 443 18.62 -6.86 -6.63
N ILE A 444 17.68 -6.08 -7.18
CA ILE A 444 17.54 -4.65 -6.82
C ILE A 444 16.81 -4.43 -5.48
N TYR A 445 15.88 -5.32 -5.12
CA TYR A 445 15.12 -5.21 -3.89
C TYR A 445 15.96 -5.81 -2.75
N GLU A 446 16.32 -7.09 -2.86
CA GLU A 446 16.93 -7.94 -1.84
C GLU A 446 18.47 -7.94 -1.83
N GLY A 447 19.12 -7.14 -2.69
CA GLY A 447 20.58 -7.04 -2.74
C GLY A 447 21.17 -6.47 -1.44
N GLU A 448 22.44 -6.77 -1.19
CA GLU A 448 23.20 -6.22 -0.05
C GLU A 448 23.19 -4.68 -0.04
N ASP A 449 23.40 -4.08 -1.22
CA ASP A 449 23.23 -2.64 -1.48
C ASP A 449 21.85 -2.30 -2.11
N GLY A 450 20.85 -3.13 -1.84
CA GLY A 450 19.51 -3.07 -2.43
C GLY A 450 18.58 -2.04 -1.78
N VAL A 451 17.44 -1.83 -2.42
CA VAL A 451 16.40 -0.89 -1.96
C VAL A 451 15.84 -1.29 -0.59
N ILE A 452 15.67 -2.58 -0.31
CA ILE A 452 15.20 -3.04 1.01
C ILE A 452 16.23 -2.69 2.10
N ALA A 453 17.51 -3.01 1.83
CA ALA A 453 18.60 -2.87 2.79
C ALA A 453 18.86 -1.42 3.21
N TRP A 454 18.90 -0.47 2.26
CA TRP A 454 19.33 0.90 2.52
C TRP A 454 18.24 1.98 2.43
N MET A 455 17.12 1.71 1.74
CA MET A 455 16.07 2.71 1.53
C MET A 455 14.76 2.37 2.24
N LEU A 456 14.57 1.12 2.70
CA LEU A 456 13.34 0.66 3.35
C LEU A 456 13.61 0.14 4.77
N GLY A 457 13.34 -1.14 5.03
CA GLY A 457 13.27 -1.71 6.38
C GLY A 457 14.61 -2.19 6.97
N GLY A 458 15.71 -2.11 6.24
CA GLY A 458 17.00 -2.69 6.62
C GLY A 458 17.26 -4.06 5.96
N PRO A 459 18.49 -4.59 6.04
CA PRO A 459 18.87 -5.83 5.36
C PRO A 459 18.09 -7.07 5.82
N ASP A 460 17.57 -7.06 7.05
CA ASP A 460 16.76 -8.15 7.62
C ASP A 460 15.24 -7.97 7.37
N ALA A 461 14.82 -7.01 6.55
CA ALA A 461 13.40 -6.76 6.27
C ALA A 461 12.89 -7.62 5.12
N THR A 462 11.70 -8.20 5.31
CA THR A 462 10.96 -8.95 4.29
C THR A 462 9.64 -8.23 3.98
N TYR A 463 9.17 -8.36 2.74
CA TYR A 463 7.91 -7.79 2.28
C TYR A 463 7.22 -8.80 1.35
N ASP A 464 6.04 -9.27 1.75
CA ASP A 464 5.25 -10.21 0.95
C ASP A 464 4.34 -9.44 -0.02
N VAL A 465 4.70 -9.43 -1.31
CA VAL A 465 3.91 -8.80 -2.37
C VAL A 465 2.93 -9.82 -2.94
N PRO A 466 1.61 -9.68 -2.72
CA PRO A 466 0.64 -10.62 -3.29
C PRO A 466 0.60 -10.45 -4.81
N LEU A 467 0.71 -11.54 -5.57
CA LEU A 467 0.56 -11.52 -7.02
C LEU A 467 -0.41 -12.63 -7.43
N PRO A 468 -1.24 -12.44 -8.46
CA PRO A 468 -2.15 -13.48 -8.95
C PRO A 468 -1.38 -14.75 -9.35
N ALA A 469 -1.92 -15.91 -8.98
CA ALA A 469 -1.37 -17.19 -9.39
C ALA A 469 -1.52 -17.43 -10.91
N GLU A 470 -0.86 -18.47 -11.43
CA GLU A 470 -0.99 -18.82 -12.85
C GLU A 470 -2.45 -19.15 -13.21
N GLY A 471 -2.97 -18.49 -14.25
CA GLY A 471 -4.37 -18.57 -14.66
C GLY A 471 -5.33 -17.62 -13.92
N GLU A 472 -4.92 -16.95 -12.84
CA GLU A 472 -5.77 -16.01 -12.14
C GLU A 472 -5.93 -14.67 -12.88
N SER A 473 -7.10 -14.07 -12.73
CA SER A 473 -7.43 -12.78 -13.32
C SER A 473 -6.78 -11.63 -12.55
N LYS A 474 -6.06 -10.76 -13.27
CA LYS A 474 -5.55 -9.49 -12.74
C LYS A 474 -6.74 -8.58 -12.40
N ARG A 475 -6.95 -8.34 -11.11
CA ARG A 475 -8.16 -7.67 -10.59
C ARG A 475 -7.87 -6.44 -9.75
N ALA A 476 -6.61 -6.19 -9.35
CA ALA A 476 -6.30 -5.08 -8.45
C ALA A 476 -6.68 -3.72 -9.03
N ILE A 477 -6.77 -3.56 -10.36
CA ILE A 477 -7.33 -2.35 -11.00
C ILE A 477 -8.73 -1.96 -10.51
N LEU A 478 -9.54 -2.93 -10.07
CA LEU A 478 -10.87 -2.69 -9.47
C LEU A 478 -10.75 -2.05 -8.08
N ASP A 479 -9.65 -2.30 -7.37
CA ASP A 479 -9.26 -1.66 -6.12
C ASP A 479 -8.57 -0.30 -6.37
N SER A 480 -9.01 0.42 -7.42
CA SER A 480 -8.56 1.78 -7.71
C SER A 480 -9.61 2.82 -7.37
N TYR A 481 -9.17 3.81 -6.60
CA TYR A 481 -10.05 4.87 -6.12
C TYR A 481 -10.09 6.00 -7.12
N THR A 482 -11.30 6.45 -7.40
CA THR A 482 -11.55 7.51 -8.36
C THR A 482 -11.97 8.77 -7.61
N LYS A 483 -11.55 9.90 -8.16
CA LYS A 483 -11.83 11.21 -7.59
C LYS A 483 -13.01 11.81 -8.33
N GLU A 484 -13.97 12.40 -7.63
CA GLU A 484 -14.89 13.37 -8.23
C GLU A 484 -14.16 14.71 -8.40
N HIS A 485 -13.51 15.15 -7.33
CA HIS A 485 -12.94 16.49 -7.22
C HIS A 485 -11.48 16.54 -7.61
N SER A 486 -11.07 17.62 -8.29
CA SER A 486 -9.65 17.90 -8.56
C SER A 486 -8.98 18.46 -7.30
N ALA A 487 -8.70 17.57 -6.36
CA ALA A 487 -8.04 17.85 -5.07
C ALA A 487 -7.15 16.65 -4.67
N GLU A 488 -6.50 16.72 -3.51
CA GLU A 488 -5.98 15.52 -2.83
C GLU A 488 -7.09 14.47 -2.58
N TYR A 489 -6.73 13.21 -2.35
CA TYR A 489 -7.74 12.15 -2.25
C TYR A 489 -8.35 12.05 -0.85
N GLN A 490 -7.54 12.18 0.19
CA GLN A 490 -8.00 12.28 1.56
C GLN A 490 -8.83 13.56 1.78
N ALA A 491 -8.83 14.49 0.82
CA ALA A 491 -9.69 15.66 0.77
C ALA A 491 -11.10 15.43 0.16
N GLN A 492 -11.37 14.32 -0.54
CA GLN A 492 -12.63 14.15 -1.31
C GLN A 492 -13.88 14.18 -0.41
N ALA A 493 -13.89 13.39 0.67
CA ALA A 493 -15.01 13.32 1.62
C ALA A 493 -15.31 14.66 2.28
N TRP A 494 -14.28 15.51 2.46
CA TRP A 494 -14.42 16.84 3.05
C TRP A 494 -15.08 17.83 2.10
N ILE A 495 -14.87 17.69 0.80
CA ILE A 495 -15.58 18.48 -0.22
C ILE A 495 -17.06 18.06 -0.26
N ASP A 496 -17.35 16.76 -0.20
CA ASP A 496 -18.72 16.25 -0.21
C ASP A 496 -19.49 16.68 1.04
N LEU A 497 -18.89 16.54 2.23
CA LEU A 497 -19.42 17.00 3.51
C LEU A 497 -19.67 18.52 3.52
N ALA A 498 -18.69 19.32 3.09
CA ALA A 498 -18.82 20.77 3.03
C ALA A 498 -19.96 21.22 2.09
N ARG A 499 -20.11 20.56 0.94
CA ARG A 499 -21.22 20.81 -0.01
C ARG A 499 -22.58 20.42 0.57
N ARG A 500 -22.67 19.29 1.30
CA ARG A 500 -23.90 18.86 1.98
C ARG A 500 -24.32 19.91 3.02
N LEU A 501 -23.42 20.28 3.92
CA LEU A 501 -23.67 21.29 4.96
C LEU A 501 -24.05 22.65 4.39
N GLY A 502 -23.32 23.14 3.39
CA GLY A 502 -23.67 24.39 2.72
C GLY A 502 -25.01 24.33 1.97
N THR A 503 -25.59 23.15 1.75
CA THR A 503 -26.91 22.98 1.13
C THR A 503 -28.01 22.84 2.19
N GLU A 504 -27.78 22.05 3.24
CA GLU A 504 -28.75 21.81 4.32
C GLU A 504 -28.82 22.97 5.32
N ARG A 505 -27.73 23.73 5.49
CA ARG A 505 -27.57 24.84 6.43
C ARG A 505 -26.90 26.04 5.71
N PRO A 506 -27.63 26.77 4.84
CA PRO A 506 -27.06 27.84 4.02
C PRO A 506 -26.40 28.98 4.81
N GLU A 507 -26.80 29.19 6.07
CA GLU A 507 -26.21 30.17 6.98
C GLU A 507 -24.72 29.93 7.26
N LEU A 508 -24.24 28.69 7.12
CA LEU A 508 -22.84 28.30 7.27
C LEU A 508 -21.92 28.81 6.14
N ARG A 509 -22.49 29.29 5.03
CA ARG A 509 -21.72 29.86 3.92
C ARG A 509 -21.20 31.26 4.21
N ASP A 510 -21.84 31.96 5.14
CA ASP A 510 -21.37 33.26 5.61
C ASP A 510 -20.39 33.05 6.78
N PRO A 511 -19.09 33.39 6.62
CA PRO A 511 -18.10 33.23 7.67
C PRO A 511 -18.43 34.03 8.93
N ALA A 512 -19.22 35.11 8.85
CA ALA A 512 -19.60 35.91 10.02
C ALA A 512 -20.47 35.13 11.03
N ASN A 513 -21.14 34.05 10.58
CA ASN A 513 -21.94 33.19 11.44
C ASN A 513 -21.11 32.10 12.14
N VAL A 514 -19.82 31.92 11.79
CA VAL A 514 -18.99 30.79 12.23
C VAL A 514 -17.87 31.27 13.16
N ALA A 515 -17.89 30.82 14.41
CA ALA A 515 -16.87 31.14 15.40
C ALA A 515 -15.65 30.22 15.33
N SER A 516 -15.86 28.93 15.04
CA SER A 516 -14.78 27.95 14.85
C SER A 516 -15.23 26.71 14.08
N VAL A 517 -14.26 26.00 13.49
CA VAL A 517 -14.46 24.73 12.80
C VAL A 517 -13.37 23.74 13.21
N VAL A 518 -13.76 22.59 13.76
CA VAL A 518 -12.84 21.54 14.22
C VAL A 518 -12.82 20.35 13.25
N LEU A 519 -11.69 19.63 13.20
CA LEU A 519 -11.38 18.58 12.22
C LEU A 519 -11.10 17.23 12.93
N HIS A 520 -12.04 16.28 12.96
CA HIS A 520 -11.69 14.89 13.33
C HIS A 520 -11.52 14.02 12.08
N THR A 521 -10.28 13.62 11.78
CA THR A 521 -9.93 12.87 10.58
C THR A 521 -8.87 11.80 10.89
N SER A 522 -8.64 10.87 9.97
CA SER A 522 -7.65 9.80 10.16
C SER A 522 -6.24 10.35 10.37
N HIS A 523 -5.40 9.63 11.13
CA HIS A 523 -3.99 9.99 11.33
C HIS A 523 -3.28 10.26 10.00
N HIS A 524 -3.55 9.48 8.95
CA HIS A 524 -2.92 9.70 7.64
C HIS A 524 -3.33 11.05 7.02
N THR A 525 -4.62 11.38 7.02
CA THR A 525 -5.13 12.66 6.52
C THR A 525 -4.56 13.84 7.31
N HIS A 526 -4.59 13.72 8.64
CA HIS A 526 -4.06 14.72 9.58
C HIS A 526 -2.56 14.98 9.35
N SER A 527 -1.74 13.94 9.19
CA SER A 527 -0.29 14.07 8.93
C SER A 527 0.08 14.49 7.51
N VAL A 528 -0.79 14.29 6.51
CA VAL A 528 -0.46 14.56 5.09
C VAL A 528 -1.02 15.88 4.59
N ILE A 529 -2.26 16.23 4.93
CA ILE A 529 -2.93 17.46 4.45
C ILE A 529 -3.51 18.36 5.56
N GLY A 530 -3.52 17.91 6.82
CA GLY A 530 -3.99 18.68 7.98
C GLY A 530 -2.89 19.24 8.88
N SER A 531 -3.29 19.69 10.08
CA SER A 531 -2.42 20.31 11.09
C SER A 531 -1.22 19.45 11.49
N GLY A 532 -1.40 18.13 11.55
CA GLY A 532 -0.33 17.18 11.87
C GLY A 532 0.77 17.07 10.82
N SER A 533 0.67 17.74 9.66
CA SER A 533 1.78 17.78 8.71
C SER A 533 2.90 18.74 9.13
N GLY A 534 2.56 19.77 9.92
CA GLY A 534 3.46 20.82 10.37
C GLY A 534 3.92 21.77 9.25
N ASP A 535 3.22 21.84 8.12
CA ASP A 535 3.57 22.71 6.99
C ASP A 535 2.73 24.02 7.05
N PRO A 536 3.28 25.17 7.50
CA PRO A 536 2.50 26.41 7.63
C PRO A 536 1.99 26.92 6.28
N GLN A 537 2.62 26.58 5.16
CA GLN A 537 2.18 26.96 3.82
C GLN A 537 0.80 26.38 3.44
N LYS A 538 0.28 25.36 4.14
CA LYS A 538 -1.10 24.89 3.94
C LYS A 538 -2.14 25.81 4.55
N TYR A 539 -1.72 26.71 5.42
CA TYR A 539 -2.53 27.70 6.13
C TYR A 539 -2.43 29.08 5.45
N ASP A 540 -1.54 29.21 4.47
CA ASP A 540 -1.30 30.42 3.70
C ASP A 540 -2.17 30.42 2.42
N PRO A 541 -3.17 31.29 2.31
CA PRO A 541 -4.03 31.37 1.12
C PRO A 541 -3.28 31.82 -0.15
N THR A 542 -2.06 32.36 -0.02
CA THR A 542 -1.22 32.77 -1.14
C THR A 542 -0.27 31.67 -1.64
N ALA A 543 -0.27 30.51 -0.98
CA ALA A 543 0.58 29.37 -1.35
C ALA A 543 0.27 28.82 -2.75
N SER A 544 1.22 28.04 -3.30
CA SER A 544 1.08 27.45 -4.62
C SER A 544 -0.18 26.58 -4.75
N ARG A 545 -0.75 26.51 -5.97
CA ARG A 545 -1.85 25.59 -6.30
C ARG A 545 -1.54 24.17 -5.81
N GLU A 546 -0.31 23.70 -6.00
CA GLU A 546 0.16 22.39 -5.58
C GLU A 546 0.12 22.17 -4.06
N THR A 547 0.21 23.25 -3.27
CA THR A 547 0.13 23.26 -1.79
C THR A 547 -1.32 23.38 -1.32
N LEU A 548 -2.11 24.30 -1.89
CA LEU A 548 -3.54 24.46 -1.60
C LEU A 548 -4.36 23.20 -1.98
N ASP A 549 -3.99 22.54 -3.07
CA ASP A 549 -4.48 21.22 -3.48
C ASP A 549 -4.24 20.13 -2.42
N HIS A 550 -3.37 20.37 -1.44
CA HIS A 550 -3.02 19.48 -0.32
C HIS A 550 -3.26 20.15 1.06
N SER A 551 -4.20 21.09 1.14
CA SER A 551 -4.63 21.76 2.37
C SER A 551 -6.07 21.38 2.68
N ILE A 552 -6.31 20.46 3.63
CA ILE A 552 -7.68 20.18 4.10
C ILE A 552 -8.37 21.43 4.68
N PRO A 553 -7.69 22.39 5.34
CA PRO A 553 -8.31 23.64 5.77
C PRO A 553 -8.89 24.44 4.60
N TYR A 554 -8.07 24.69 3.57
CA TYR A 554 -8.47 25.47 2.40
C TYR A 554 -9.60 24.78 1.63
N ILE A 555 -9.46 23.47 1.40
CA ILE A 555 -10.37 22.69 0.57
C ILE A 555 -11.79 22.66 1.16
N PHE A 556 -11.92 22.48 2.48
CA PHE A 556 -13.24 22.47 3.10
C PHE A 556 -13.90 23.85 3.09
N ALA A 557 -13.16 24.91 3.47
CA ALA A 557 -13.70 26.26 3.53
C ALA A 557 -14.22 26.73 2.15
N VAL A 558 -13.44 26.49 1.09
CA VAL A 558 -13.85 26.84 -0.28
C VAL A 558 -15.05 26.00 -0.74
N ALA A 559 -15.08 24.70 -0.45
CA ALA A 559 -16.21 23.83 -0.81
C ALA A 559 -17.53 24.18 -0.08
N LEU A 560 -17.44 24.62 1.18
CA LEU A 560 -18.59 25.03 2.01
C LEU A 560 -19.20 26.32 1.47
N GLN A 561 -18.37 27.36 1.34
CA GLN A 561 -18.79 28.70 0.94
C GLN A 561 -19.34 28.74 -0.50
N ASP A 562 -18.63 28.10 -1.44
CA ASP A 562 -19.01 28.14 -2.86
C ASP A 562 -20.13 27.13 -3.19
N GLY A 563 -20.40 26.17 -2.29
CA GLY A 563 -21.34 25.06 -2.52
C GLY A 563 -20.91 24.08 -3.62
N GLY A 564 -19.67 24.15 -4.07
CA GLY A 564 -19.15 23.37 -5.18
C GLY A 564 -17.62 23.45 -5.28
N TRP A 565 -17.03 22.62 -6.14
CA TRP A 565 -15.57 22.53 -6.30
C TRP A 565 -15.17 22.59 -7.78
N HIS A 566 -14.52 23.67 -8.20
CA HIS A 566 -14.09 23.85 -9.58
C HIS A 566 -12.57 23.70 -9.75
N HIS A 567 -12.17 22.81 -10.67
CA HIS A 567 -10.80 22.34 -10.85
C HIS A 567 -9.77 23.42 -11.30
N VAL A 568 -10.23 24.61 -11.67
CA VAL A 568 -9.42 25.85 -11.82
C VAL A 568 -9.91 26.95 -10.88
N GLY A 569 -11.23 27.19 -10.84
CA GLY A 569 -11.81 28.33 -10.13
C GLY A 569 -11.58 28.31 -8.62
N SER A 570 -11.66 27.13 -7.99
CA SER A 570 -11.37 26.93 -6.55
C SER A 570 -9.87 27.04 -6.20
N TYR A 571 -9.03 27.54 -7.13
CA TYR A 571 -7.61 27.85 -6.94
C TYR A 571 -7.23 29.22 -7.52
N ALA A 572 -8.18 30.04 -7.95
CA ALA A 572 -7.90 31.37 -8.50
C ALA A 572 -7.36 32.29 -7.39
N PRO A 573 -6.34 33.14 -7.63
CA PRO A 573 -5.76 33.99 -6.60
C PRO A 573 -6.79 34.86 -5.85
N GLU A 574 -7.78 35.37 -6.56
CA GLU A 574 -8.86 36.22 -6.03
C GLU A 574 -9.83 35.44 -5.13
N ARG A 575 -9.97 34.12 -5.36
CA ARG A 575 -10.76 33.23 -4.52
C ARG A 575 -9.96 32.70 -3.34
N ALA A 576 -8.67 32.45 -3.55
CA ALA A 576 -7.77 31.91 -2.56
C ALA A 576 -7.46 32.94 -1.47
N ALA A 577 -7.15 34.18 -1.84
CA ALA A 577 -6.76 35.27 -0.94
C ALA A 577 -7.90 35.86 -0.08
N ARG A 578 -9.03 35.17 0.10
CA ARG A 578 -10.08 35.65 1.01
C ARG A 578 -9.63 35.44 2.48
N PRO A 579 -9.90 36.38 3.41
CA PRO A 579 -9.34 36.33 4.77
C PRO A 579 -9.81 35.18 5.67
N ASP A 580 -10.78 34.40 5.20
CA ASP A 580 -11.64 33.48 5.94
C ASP A 580 -11.44 31.98 5.57
N THR A 581 -10.52 31.67 4.65
CA THR A 581 -10.41 30.31 4.08
C THR A 581 -9.51 29.36 4.87
N ALA A 582 -9.98 28.82 6.00
CA ALA A 582 -9.38 27.66 6.66
C ALA A 582 -10.40 26.87 7.52
N PHE A 583 -10.37 25.53 7.43
CA PHE A 583 -11.05 24.50 8.25
C PHE A 583 -12.51 24.19 7.83
N GLY A 584 -13.02 22.94 7.86
CA GLY A 584 -12.44 21.57 7.88
C GLY A 584 -13.41 20.53 8.48
N GLY A 585 -13.07 19.24 8.61
CA GLY A 585 -13.91 18.27 9.35
C GLY A 585 -13.23 16.93 9.78
N ARG A 586 -13.91 15.96 10.43
CA ARG A 586 -15.32 15.89 10.88
C ARG A 586 -15.66 17.17 11.59
N VAL A 587 -16.72 17.79 11.12
CA VAL A 587 -16.94 19.20 11.29
C VAL A 587 -17.85 19.41 12.49
N VAL A 588 -17.24 19.91 13.56
CA VAL A 588 -17.96 20.58 14.65
C VAL A 588 -17.83 22.06 14.34
N ILE A 589 -18.93 22.69 13.94
CA ILE A 589 -19.02 24.13 13.71
C ILE A 589 -19.70 24.74 14.92
N THR A 590 -19.00 25.65 15.61
CA THR A 590 -19.63 26.50 16.61
C THR A 590 -20.05 27.80 15.93
N LEU A 591 -21.34 28.14 16.01
CA LEU A 591 -21.86 29.38 15.47
C LEU A 591 -21.56 30.58 16.40
N ALA A 592 -21.66 31.78 15.86
CA ALA A 592 -21.45 33.03 16.61
C ALA A 592 -22.43 33.23 17.79
N ASP A 593 -23.60 32.56 17.77
CA ASP A 593 -24.56 32.53 18.88
C ASP A 593 -24.27 31.45 19.95
N GLY A 594 -23.22 30.65 19.76
CA GLY A 594 -22.82 29.57 20.65
C GLY A 594 -23.48 28.21 20.38
N SER A 595 -24.39 28.12 19.41
CA SER A 595 -24.95 26.83 18.98
C SER A 595 -23.94 25.99 18.18
N VAL A 596 -24.16 24.67 18.12
CA VAL A 596 -23.22 23.72 17.51
C VAL A 596 -23.91 22.93 16.40
N VAL A 597 -23.24 22.81 15.25
CA VAL A 597 -23.62 21.93 14.13
C VAL A 597 -22.54 20.86 13.96
N GLU A 598 -22.95 19.59 13.98
CA GLU A 598 -22.04 18.45 13.76
C GLU A 598 -22.48 17.60 12.58
N ASP A 599 -21.53 17.20 11.73
CA ASP A 599 -21.77 16.24 10.64
C ASP A 599 -20.51 15.45 10.25
N GLU A 600 -20.68 14.26 9.68
CA GLU A 600 -19.63 13.28 9.39
C GLU A 600 -19.85 12.58 8.03
N VAL A 601 -18.76 12.35 7.29
CA VAL A 601 -18.72 11.49 6.09
C VAL A 601 -17.54 10.53 6.24
N ALA A 602 -17.83 9.23 6.38
CA ALA A 602 -16.81 8.21 6.56
C ALA A 602 -16.07 7.85 5.25
N VAL A 603 -16.75 7.95 4.10
CA VAL A 603 -16.23 7.60 2.78
C VAL A 603 -16.73 8.63 1.76
N ALA A 604 -15.83 9.14 0.91
CA ALA A 604 -16.19 10.10 -0.15
C ALA A 604 -17.20 9.51 -1.13
N ASP A 605 -18.13 10.32 -1.62
CA ASP A 605 -19.31 9.83 -2.35
C ASP A 605 -18.94 8.98 -3.57
N ALA A 606 -18.00 9.48 -4.37
CA ALA A 606 -17.53 8.85 -5.61
C ALA A 606 -16.61 7.63 -5.41
N HIS A 607 -16.25 7.26 -4.18
CA HIS A 607 -15.50 6.05 -3.88
C HIS A 607 -16.30 4.81 -4.33
N PRO A 608 -15.66 3.69 -4.73
CA PRO A 608 -16.32 2.39 -4.89
C PRO A 608 -17.15 1.88 -3.68
N LEU A 609 -17.09 2.55 -2.53
CA LEU A 609 -17.75 2.24 -1.26
C LEU A 609 -18.43 3.49 -0.65
N GLY A 610 -18.56 4.57 -1.44
CA GLY A 610 -19.19 5.81 -1.02
C GLY A 610 -20.70 5.77 -1.26
N ALA A 611 -21.41 6.82 -0.83
CA ALA A 611 -22.86 6.88 -1.00
C ALA A 611 -23.32 7.00 -2.47
N ARG A 612 -22.44 7.43 -3.39
CA ARG A 612 -22.72 7.61 -4.83
C ARG A 612 -21.51 7.19 -5.69
N PRO A 613 -21.14 5.89 -5.73
CA PRO A 613 -19.96 5.43 -6.45
C PRO A 613 -20.02 5.79 -7.94
N PHE A 614 -18.90 6.24 -8.51
CA PHE A 614 -18.85 6.64 -9.92
C PHE A 614 -19.16 5.45 -10.87
N ALA A 615 -20.29 5.54 -11.56
CA ALA A 615 -20.68 4.66 -12.66
C ALA A 615 -20.07 5.14 -13.99
N ARG A 616 -20.28 4.38 -15.07
CA ARG A 616 -19.68 4.67 -16.39
C ARG A 616 -20.03 6.07 -16.90
N GLU A 617 -21.28 6.47 -16.73
CA GLU A 617 -21.79 7.78 -17.15
C GLU A 617 -21.13 8.94 -16.41
N ASP A 618 -20.76 8.75 -15.13
CA ASP A 618 -20.07 9.78 -14.34
C ASP A 618 -18.64 10.01 -14.84
N TYR A 619 -17.93 8.96 -15.25
CA TYR A 619 -16.63 9.10 -15.92
C TYR A 619 -16.75 9.85 -17.25
N VAL A 620 -17.78 9.55 -18.05
CA VAL A 620 -18.01 10.21 -19.34
C VAL A 620 -18.36 11.69 -19.12
N ARG A 621 -19.30 11.99 -18.21
CA ARG A 621 -19.70 13.36 -17.83
C ARG A 621 -18.50 14.15 -17.28
N LYS A 622 -17.69 13.55 -16.41
CA LYS A 622 -16.45 14.16 -15.91
C LYS A 622 -15.40 14.37 -16.99
N PHE A 623 -15.24 13.43 -17.93
CA PHE A 623 -14.33 13.61 -19.06
C PHE A 623 -14.76 14.80 -19.91
N ARG A 624 -16.04 14.88 -20.31
CA ARG A 624 -16.60 16.01 -21.06
C ARG A 624 -16.34 17.35 -20.35
N LEU A 625 -16.69 17.45 -19.06
CA LEU A 625 -16.44 18.65 -18.23
C LEU A 625 -14.96 19.08 -18.17
N LEU A 626 -14.02 18.13 -18.12
CA LEU A 626 -12.59 18.44 -18.10
C LEU A 626 -12.00 18.71 -19.49
N ALA A 627 -12.66 18.25 -20.55
CA ALA A 627 -12.18 18.33 -21.92
C ALA A 627 -12.75 19.52 -22.69
N GLU A 628 -14.00 19.90 -22.44
CA GLU A 628 -14.72 21.01 -23.10
C GLU A 628 -13.92 22.32 -23.22
N PRO A 629 -13.15 22.78 -22.20
CA PRO A 629 -12.36 24.00 -22.35
C PRO A 629 -11.24 23.88 -23.40
N VAL A 630 -10.72 22.68 -23.65
CA VAL A 630 -9.47 22.44 -24.41
C VAL A 630 -9.62 21.60 -25.68
N LEU A 631 -10.71 20.85 -25.86
CA LEU A 631 -11.00 19.98 -27.02
C LEU A 631 -12.30 20.41 -27.72
N THR A 632 -12.42 20.21 -29.04
CA THR A 632 -13.71 20.43 -29.73
C THR A 632 -14.72 19.33 -29.35
N PRO A 633 -16.04 19.56 -29.47
CA PRO A 633 -17.05 18.54 -29.18
C PRO A 633 -16.85 17.26 -30.00
N GLU A 634 -16.47 17.38 -31.27
CA GLU A 634 -16.24 16.25 -32.17
C GLU A 634 -15.05 15.40 -31.70
N GLU A 635 -13.99 16.05 -31.23
CA GLU A 635 -12.80 15.38 -30.71
C GLU A 635 -13.07 14.67 -29.37
N ILE A 636 -13.95 15.23 -28.53
CA ILE A 636 -14.40 14.63 -27.28
C ILE A 636 -15.13 13.32 -27.55
N GLU A 637 -16.14 13.33 -28.42
CA GLU A 637 -16.92 12.14 -28.74
C GLU A 637 -16.07 11.10 -29.50
N ARG A 638 -15.25 11.52 -30.46
CA ARG A 638 -14.30 10.64 -31.18
C ARG A 638 -13.34 9.91 -30.23
N PHE A 639 -12.83 10.58 -29.19
CA PHE A 639 -12.00 9.94 -28.17
C PHE A 639 -12.83 8.98 -27.29
N LEU A 640 -14.03 9.39 -26.88
CA LEU A 640 -14.93 8.56 -26.06
C LEU A 640 -15.34 7.27 -26.77
N ASP A 641 -15.67 7.31 -28.05
CA ASP A 641 -16.02 6.13 -28.85
C ASP A 641 -14.88 5.11 -28.85
N LEU A 642 -13.65 5.54 -29.16
CA LEU A 642 -12.47 4.67 -29.13
C LEU A 642 -12.16 4.14 -27.73
N ALA A 643 -12.20 5.00 -26.71
CA ALA A 643 -11.88 4.64 -25.33
C ALA A 643 -12.93 3.70 -24.69
N GLN A 644 -14.17 3.69 -25.20
CA GLN A 644 -15.23 2.79 -24.74
C GLN A 644 -15.05 1.36 -25.26
N ARG A 645 -14.57 1.19 -26.50
CA ARG A 645 -14.32 -0.11 -27.12
C ARG A 645 -12.83 -0.52 -27.12
N LEU A 646 -12.06 -0.06 -26.12
CA LEU A 646 -10.60 -0.24 -26.07
C LEU A 646 -10.09 -1.67 -26.38
N PRO A 647 -10.69 -2.78 -25.91
CA PRO A 647 -10.22 -4.14 -26.21
C PRO A 647 -10.41 -4.58 -27.68
N GLU A 648 -11.19 -3.84 -28.46
CA GLU A 648 -11.59 -4.15 -29.83
C GLU A 648 -10.86 -3.30 -30.88
N LEU A 649 -10.03 -2.35 -30.43
CA LEU A 649 -9.33 -1.44 -31.33
C LEU A 649 -8.24 -2.17 -32.13
N THR A 650 -8.25 -1.97 -33.44
CA THR A 650 -7.14 -2.31 -34.32
C THR A 650 -5.91 -1.45 -34.01
N PRO A 651 -4.69 -1.86 -34.44
CA PRO A 651 -3.49 -1.01 -34.34
C PRO A 651 -3.64 0.38 -34.97
N ALA A 652 -4.46 0.52 -36.00
CA ALA A 652 -4.76 1.80 -36.65
C ALA A 652 -5.62 2.71 -35.74
N GLU A 653 -6.60 2.15 -35.04
CA GLU A 653 -7.45 2.88 -34.09
C GLU A 653 -6.73 3.20 -32.77
N VAL A 654 -5.82 2.34 -32.30
CA VAL A 654 -4.94 2.64 -31.15
C VAL A 654 -4.08 3.89 -31.42
N ARG A 655 -3.66 4.13 -32.67
CA ARG A 655 -2.99 5.38 -33.09
C ARG A 655 -3.92 6.60 -33.03
N GLN A 656 -5.23 6.42 -33.19
CA GLN A 656 -6.22 7.49 -33.12
C GLN A 656 -6.63 7.85 -31.69
N LEU A 657 -6.31 7.06 -30.66
CA LEU A 657 -6.56 7.46 -29.27
C LEU A 657 -5.90 8.80 -28.89
N THR A 658 -4.93 9.30 -29.68
CA THR A 658 -4.26 10.59 -29.40
C THR A 658 -5.23 11.73 -29.57
N ILE A 659 -5.30 12.57 -28.54
CA ILE A 659 -6.20 13.72 -28.48
C ILE A 659 -5.54 14.95 -29.13
N VAL A 660 -6.32 15.67 -29.93
CA VAL A 660 -5.95 16.94 -30.57
C VAL A 660 -6.58 18.12 -29.81
N ALA A 661 -5.76 19.00 -29.25
CA ALA A 661 -6.26 20.21 -28.58
C ALA A 661 -6.82 21.23 -29.60
N LYS A 662 -7.77 22.07 -29.17
CA LYS A 662 -8.26 23.21 -29.96
C LYS A 662 -7.09 24.09 -30.43
N PRO A 663 -7.17 24.69 -31.64
CA PRO A 663 -6.21 25.69 -32.09
C PRO A 663 -5.97 26.79 -31.03
N GLY A 664 -4.73 27.25 -30.90
CA GLY A 664 -4.33 28.26 -29.91
C GLY A 664 -4.01 27.73 -28.50
N VAL A 665 -4.62 26.63 -28.04
CA VAL A 665 -4.42 26.11 -26.66
C VAL A 665 -2.96 25.73 -26.38
N LEU A 666 -2.27 25.13 -27.35
CA LEU A 666 -0.87 24.71 -27.21
C LEU A 666 0.15 25.82 -27.51
N ALA A 667 -0.26 26.94 -28.09
CA ALA A 667 0.63 28.03 -28.47
C ALA A 667 1.03 28.94 -27.29
N LEU A 668 0.43 28.74 -26.11
CA LEU A 668 0.58 29.58 -24.92
C LEU A 668 1.80 29.24 -24.05
N ALA A 669 2.52 28.16 -24.36
CA ALA A 669 3.81 27.89 -23.73
C ALA A 669 4.91 28.61 -24.52
N PRO A 670 5.55 29.68 -23.99
CA PRO A 670 6.71 30.26 -24.64
C PRO A 670 7.77 29.17 -24.78
N ALA A 671 8.20 28.89 -26.01
CA ALA A 671 9.29 27.97 -26.23
C ALA A 671 10.50 28.45 -25.41
N PRO A 672 11.12 27.60 -24.58
CA PRO A 672 12.30 28.03 -23.85
C PRO A 672 13.33 28.46 -24.89
N LYS A 673 13.81 29.71 -24.77
CA LYS A 673 15.11 30.07 -25.35
C LYS A 673 16.08 29.02 -24.84
N GLY A 674 16.79 28.37 -25.74
CA GLY A 674 17.60 27.21 -25.39
C GLY A 674 18.68 27.57 -24.39
N LEU A 675 19.40 26.55 -23.91
CA LEU A 675 20.74 26.76 -23.35
C LEU A 675 21.76 27.20 -24.43
N PHE A 676 21.30 27.37 -25.67
CA PHE A 676 21.98 27.91 -26.85
C PHE A 676 20.98 28.78 -27.64
#